data_AF-A0A4S9SJX9-F1
#
_entry.id   AF-A0A4S9SJX9-F1
#
_cell.length_a   1.000
_cell.length_b   1.000
_cell.length_c   1.000
_cell.angle_alpha   90.00
_cell.angle_beta   90.00
_cell.angle_gamma   90.00
#
_symmetry.space_group_name_H-M   'P 1'
#
loop_
_entity.id
_entity.type
_entity.pdbx_description
1 polymer ?
#
loop_
_entity_poly.entity_id
_entity_poly.type
_entity_poly.pdbx_seq_one_letter_code
_entity_poly.pdbx_strand_id
1 'polypeptide(L)'
;MPSSPPSYKSSGSISRSETSRKEIRSLADEMLRSSLSRSVSSSASVSRSQARRTDTKLLAEELLRNPPSSSRKVPAISSPHTATAFKNSDVPTSTTSVPPSYAMSERLMKLALKQEVDKANAHAPLRNTTGLFKAACSTDLLFLIDTTCSMDPYLNSAKEQVKSIVKDIKKTFLNESDVRIAVVSYKDHGSAINIEFLDFTRSTDEVFVFLDGLEAEAGGDPPEDVLGGIYQALQASWKQQTRCMVHIADAPPHGRGLHDLKDQDDYYLPGSEPHGLTYKPLLNKLVQLNINYAFLRIKCYTDRMALVFAQVYGHRNAKLHISNTYHSHMVSTASKGSGTNTMSNHNIAPQFEEFQLGLSYSELQHLVVKTVTDSITRTAGRLSVTWNATSKIEKGTHATTLDAIHEGGSAGSGSGGDTKNSFEKVQRWTTPGWLDETLDLEGFCPAVVIHDMNTLDSMMAADENIKLSVLELKIRARSKPFDRGAMRNAFYASSTIADTRFVLKSFLRHGEDERAQAAEDMRIQTLCKAFALEFNGLLKIEPPLDFLVTSCLQSKSKTRKKCSSLELLLDGEYVKYNNNTAWVNDELPDDSFNQTAQAFSHFTFERSWGLLLINDLQGVDHILTDPTIQTRDPERFKLHQNNLGVESFKFFFARHECNSVCRELGLLSNRETFASGRSEFRKEWPVMAPTVCCSNKLCRSIIRMTNSHESTKFPGQHWCSTCWKQLMVPAVKWICIEPGPNHEFEVSRFYHESQGQLPPRKCLEHREKDVTESSAANVGGSLWSRMQSAGSKTSLLGKSW
;
A
#
# COMPACT_ATOMS: atom_id res chain seq x y z
N MET A 1 -40.10 45.87 0.24
CA MET A 1 -40.70 44.75 -0.52
C MET A 1 -39.56 44.09 -1.28
N PRO A 2 -39.29 42.78 -1.18
CA PRO A 2 -40.25 41.69 -0.96
C PRO A 2 -39.88 40.63 0.13
N SER A 3 -40.93 39.91 0.53
CA SER A 3 -41.05 38.48 0.92
C SER A 3 -40.12 37.83 1.96
N SER A 4 -40.69 37.61 3.15
CA SER A 4 -40.28 36.61 4.15
C SER A 4 -40.43 35.16 3.63
N PRO A 5 -39.55 34.23 4.00
CA PRO A 5 -39.78 32.79 3.87
C PRO A 5 -40.57 32.22 5.07
N PRO A 6 -41.34 31.13 4.90
CA PRO A 6 -42.24 30.61 5.93
C PRO A 6 -41.55 29.69 6.94
N SER A 7 -42.13 29.66 8.13
CA SER A 7 -41.81 28.84 9.30
C SER A 7 -41.97 27.34 9.04
N TYR A 8 -40.97 26.55 9.42
CA TYR A 8 -41.14 25.11 9.62
C TYR A 8 -41.49 24.80 11.08
N LYS A 9 -42.66 24.17 11.24
CA LYS A 9 -43.18 23.64 12.51
C LYS A 9 -42.38 22.42 12.95
N SER A 10 -42.17 22.30 14.25
CA SER A 10 -41.68 21.10 14.91
C SER A 10 -42.77 20.01 14.95
N SER A 11 -42.34 18.79 14.69
CA SER A 11 -43.09 17.54 14.89
C SER A 11 -42.02 16.45 15.03
N GLY A 12 -41.98 15.56 15.99
CA GLY A 12 -42.76 15.30 17.19
C GLY A 12 -41.96 14.21 17.94
N SER A 13 -42.00 14.22 19.26
CA SER A 13 -41.29 13.24 20.09
C SER A 13 -41.83 11.82 19.83
N ILE A 14 -40.98 10.92 19.35
CA ILE A 14 -41.26 9.47 19.36
C ILE A 14 -40.71 8.91 20.66
N SER A 15 -41.61 8.52 21.57
CA SER A 15 -41.31 7.78 22.79
C SER A 15 -40.74 6.41 22.42
N ARG A 16 -39.52 6.12 22.87
CA ARG A 16 -38.96 4.76 22.85
C ARG A 16 -39.72 3.90 23.86
N SER A 17 -40.44 2.89 23.38
CA SER A 17 -41.01 1.84 24.22
C SER A 17 -39.88 0.98 24.79
N GLU A 18 -39.85 0.79 26.10
CA GLU A 18 -38.99 -0.16 26.80
C GLU A 18 -39.35 -1.60 26.40
N THR A 19 -38.64 -2.16 25.44
CA THR A 19 -38.70 -3.60 25.15
C THR A 19 -37.91 -4.33 26.24
N SER A 20 -38.61 -5.15 27.02
CA SER A 20 -38.05 -5.89 28.16
C SER A 20 -36.99 -6.90 27.70
N ARG A 21 -35.85 -6.95 28.41
CA ARG A 21 -34.75 -7.92 28.19
C ARG A 21 -35.22 -9.40 28.17
N LYS A 22 -36.42 -9.70 28.69
CA LYS A 22 -37.01 -11.05 28.62
C LYS A 22 -37.57 -11.40 27.23
N GLU A 23 -38.07 -10.43 26.48
CA GLU A 23 -38.62 -10.66 25.14
C GLU A 23 -37.51 -10.92 24.11
N ILE A 24 -36.38 -10.23 24.24
CA ILE A 24 -35.18 -10.46 23.40
C ILE A 24 -34.58 -11.86 23.66
N ARG A 25 -34.61 -12.34 24.91
CA ARG A 25 -34.16 -13.71 25.24
C ARG A 25 -35.11 -14.78 24.71
N SER A 26 -36.43 -14.54 24.78
CA SER A 26 -37.43 -15.45 24.23
C SER A 26 -37.27 -15.63 22.71
N LEU A 27 -37.00 -14.53 21.99
CA LEU A 27 -36.79 -14.56 20.55
C LEU A 27 -35.49 -15.28 20.16
N ALA A 28 -34.43 -15.12 20.96
CA ALA A 28 -33.16 -15.81 20.76
C ALA A 28 -33.27 -17.32 21.01
N ASP A 29 -34.03 -17.75 22.02
CA ASP A 29 -34.27 -19.18 22.31
C ASP A 29 -35.15 -19.85 21.24
N GLU A 30 -36.08 -19.11 20.64
CA GLU A 30 -36.91 -19.60 19.53
C GLU A 30 -36.11 -19.77 18.22
N MET A 31 -35.18 -18.86 17.93
CA MET A 31 -34.25 -18.99 16.81
C MET A 31 -33.27 -20.17 16.99
N LEU A 32 -32.83 -20.45 18.23
CA LEU A 32 -31.97 -21.59 18.55
C LEU A 32 -32.70 -22.93 18.43
N ARG A 33 -33.97 -23.01 18.82
CA ARG A 33 -34.80 -24.23 18.63
C ARG A 33 -35.09 -24.51 17.16
N SER A 34 -35.28 -23.48 16.34
CA SER A 34 -35.48 -23.65 14.89
C SER A 34 -34.23 -24.18 14.15
N SER A 35 -33.04 -23.99 14.73
CA SER A 35 -31.76 -24.41 14.15
C SER A 35 -31.37 -25.85 14.50
N LEU A 36 -32.00 -26.46 15.51
CA LEU A 36 -31.67 -27.79 16.03
C LEU A 36 -32.53 -28.94 15.44
N SER A 37 -33.51 -28.64 14.57
CA SER A 37 -34.43 -29.65 14.00
C SER A 37 -34.11 -30.07 12.56
N ARG A 38 -32.89 -29.87 12.05
CA ARG A 38 -32.48 -30.33 10.72
C ARG A 38 -31.15 -31.08 10.71
N SER A 39 -31.20 -32.36 11.05
CA SER A 39 -30.41 -33.39 10.36
C SER A 39 -31.01 -34.77 10.61
N VAL A 40 -31.25 -35.57 9.57
CA VAL A 40 -30.90 -37.01 9.45
C VAL A 40 -31.12 -37.46 7.99
N SER A 41 -30.05 -37.95 7.36
CA SER A 41 -29.92 -39.11 6.44
C SER A 41 -28.72 -38.86 5.51
N SER A 42 -27.73 -39.72 5.28
CA SER A 42 -27.55 -41.16 5.52
C SER A 42 -26.05 -41.54 5.51
N SER A 43 -25.79 -42.71 6.09
CA SER A 43 -24.56 -43.45 6.35
C SER A 43 -23.79 -44.06 5.15
N ALA A 44 -22.47 -44.26 5.35
CA ALA A 44 -21.62 -45.44 5.02
C ALA A 44 -20.18 -44.96 4.75
N SER A 45 -19.06 -45.61 5.07
CA SER A 45 -18.71 -46.79 5.86
C SER A 45 -17.17 -46.77 6.02
N VAL A 46 -16.68 -47.23 7.16
CA VAL A 46 -15.27 -47.30 7.56
C VAL A 46 -14.55 -48.46 6.88
N SER A 47 -13.33 -48.23 6.39
CA SER A 47 -12.28 -49.25 6.37
C SER A 47 -10.93 -48.67 6.73
N ARG A 48 -10.21 -49.45 7.54
CA ARG A 48 -9.06 -49.11 8.37
C ARG A 48 -7.89 -49.92 7.83
N SER A 49 -6.74 -49.31 7.56
CA SER A 49 -5.48 -50.04 7.43
C SER A 49 -4.32 -49.22 8.00
N GLN A 50 -3.67 -49.83 8.99
CA GLN A 50 -2.48 -49.38 9.72
C GLN A 50 -1.19 -49.48 8.88
N ALA A 51 -0.12 -48.92 9.48
CA ALA A 51 1.32 -49.10 9.23
C ALA A 51 1.94 -48.09 8.25
N ARG A 52 3.12 -47.50 8.48
CA ARG A 52 4.15 -47.63 9.52
C ARG A 52 5.06 -46.38 9.41
N ARG A 53 5.62 -45.95 10.53
CA ARG A 53 6.75 -45.00 10.60
C ARG A 53 8.05 -45.73 10.24
N THR A 54 8.91 -45.08 9.44
CA THR A 54 10.39 -45.13 9.52
C THR A 54 10.98 -43.98 8.69
N ASP A 55 11.74 -43.10 9.35
CA ASP A 55 13.09 -42.58 9.03
C ASP A 55 13.61 -42.72 7.58
N THR A 56 14.30 -41.78 6.92
CA THR A 56 15.19 -40.68 7.35
C THR A 56 15.55 -39.80 6.12
N LYS A 57 16.01 -38.58 6.38
CA LYS A 57 16.83 -37.67 5.54
C LYS A 57 17.51 -38.29 4.30
N LEU A 58 17.42 -37.61 3.15
CA LEU A 58 18.55 -36.99 2.42
C LEU A 58 18.14 -36.48 1.02
N LEU A 59 18.82 -35.41 0.62
CA LEU A 59 19.11 -34.93 -0.74
C LEU A 59 18.11 -34.00 -1.44
N ALA A 60 18.46 -32.71 -1.30
CA ALA A 60 18.25 -31.65 -2.26
C ALA A 60 19.13 -31.83 -3.51
N GLU A 61 18.82 -31.03 -4.52
CA GLU A 61 19.53 -30.76 -5.78
C GLU A 61 19.39 -31.82 -6.87
N GLU A 62 18.87 -31.37 -8.02
CA GLU A 62 19.38 -31.64 -9.39
C GLU A 62 18.26 -31.75 -10.42
N LEU A 63 17.72 -30.63 -10.93
CA LEU A 63 17.02 -30.61 -12.23
C LEU A 63 17.16 -29.24 -12.95
N LEU A 64 18.37 -28.99 -13.46
CA LEU A 64 18.62 -28.11 -14.60
C LEU A 64 19.60 -28.81 -15.55
N ARG A 65 19.08 -29.53 -16.56
CA ARG A 65 19.59 -29.57 -17.95
C ARG A 65 18.88 -30.60 -18.84
N ASN A 66 18.40 -30.11 -19.99
CA ASN A 66 18.05 -30.84 -21.23
C ASN A 66 19.30 -31.36 -21.97
N PRO A 67 19.22 -32.09 -23.11
CA PRO A 67 18.27 -33.12 -23.59
C PRO A 67 19.02 -34.36 -24.17
N PRO A 68 18.36 -35.28 -24.92
CA PRO A 68 18.98 -35.71 -26.17
C PRO A 68 18.04 -35.77 -27.39
N SER A 69 18.67 -35.52 -28.53
CA SER A 69 18.20 -35.68 -29.90
C SER A 69 18.09 -37.14 -30.34
N SER A 70 17.07 -37.49 -31.12
CA SER A 70 17.15 -38.57 -32.11
C SER A 70 16.10 -38.37 -33.21
N SER A 71 16.54 -38.63 -34.43
CA SER A 71 15.94 -38.33 -35.71
C SER A 71 15.02 -39.45 -36.21
N ARG A 72 13.91 -39.09 -36.86
CA ARG A 72 13.35 -39.91 -37.96
C ARG A 72 12.53 -39.05 -38.93
N LYS A 73 12.78 -39.27 -40.22
CA LYS A 73 12.32 -38.52 -41.39
C LYS A 73 11.17 -39.26 -42.10
N VAL A 74 10.20 -38.46 -42.60
CA VAL A 74 9.49 -38.56 -43.92
C VAL A 74 8.34 -39.58 -44.04
N PRO A 75 7.27 -39.40 -44.88
CA PRO A 75 7.04 -38.39 -45.95
C PRO A 75 5.71 -37.60 -45.94
N ALA A 76 5.70 -36.59 -46.82
CA ALA A 76 4.57 -35.78 -47.27
C ALA A 76 3.69 -36.48 -48.34
N ILE A 77 2.41 -36.08 -48.41
CA ILE A 77 1.49 -36.35 -49.52
C ILE A 77 0.89 -35.02 -50.01
N SER A 78 0.77 -34.90 -51.32
CA SER A 78 0.48 -33.70 -52.11
C SER A 78 -0.96 -33.64 -52.66
N SER A 79 -1.55 -32.43 -52.65
CA SER A 79 -2.44 -31.82 -53.69
C SER A 79 -3.87 -32.37 -53.93
N PRO A 80 -4.76 -31.68 -54.68
CA PRO A 80 -5.04 -30.23 -54.86
C PRO A 80 -6.56 -29.91 -54.73
N HIS A 81 -7.00 -28.65 -54.84
CA HIS A 81 -8.11 -28.22 -55.72
C HIS A 81 -8.42 -26.71 -55.59
N THR A 82 -8.49 -26.07 -56.74
CA THR A 82 -8.84 -24.68 -57.07
C THR A 82 -10.35 -24.55 -57.38
N ALA A 83 -10.89 -23.33 -57.22
CA ALA A 83 -12.16 -22.75 -57.74
C ALA A 83 -13.06 -22.24 -56.59
N THR A 84 -13.70 -21.07 -56.59
CA THR A 84 -13.95 -20.00 -57.57
C THR A 84 -14.53 -18.81 -56.80
N ALA A 85 -14.35 -17.61 -57.35
CA ALA A 85 -14.82 -16.34 -56.79
C ALA A 85 -16.34 -16.21 -56.73
N PHE A 86 -16.84 -15.53 -55.69
CA PHE A 86 -18.07 -14.74 -55.74
C PHE A 86 -17.82 -13.36 -55.13
N LYS A 87 -18.03 -12.33 -55.94
CA LYS A 87 -18.05 -10.91 -55.58
C LYS A 87 -19.33 -10.60 -54.82
N ASN A 88 -19.26 -9.76 -53.78
CA ASN A 88 -20.32 -8.82 -53.44
C ASN A 88 -19.73 -7.54 -52.81
N SER A 89 -20.03 -6.43 -53.49
CA SER A 89 -19.95 -5.01 -53.17
C SER A 89 -19.50 -4.56 -51.77
N ASP A 90 -18.35 -3.87 -51.72
CA ASP A 90 -17.90 -3.04 -50.60
C ASP A 90 -18.43 -1.60 -50.71
N VAL A 91 -18.92 -1.08 -49.58
CA VAL A 91 -19.19 0.34 -49.32
C VAL A 91 -17.94 0.93 -48.63
N PRO A 92 -17.35 2.05 -49.09
CA PRO A 92 -16.09 2.52 -48.54
C PRO A 92 -16.30 3.25 -47.21
N THR A 93 -15.72 2.73 -46.14
CA THR A 93 -15.59 3.44 -44.85
C THR A 93 -14.16 3.98 -44.75
N SER A 94 -14.02 5.30 -44.71
CA SER A 94 -12.75 6.03 -44.68
C SER A 94 -12.02 5.87 -43.34
N THR A 95 -10.86 5.21 -43.34
CA THR A 95 -9.93 5.10 -42.20
C THR A 95 -8.67 5.94 -42.46
N THR A 96 -8.43 6.97 -41.63
CA THR A 96 -7.24 7.83 -41.63
C THR A 96 -6.00 7.14 -41.06
N SER A 97 -4.87 7.21 -41.78
CA SER A 97 -3.59 6.52 -41.52
C SER A 97 -2.52 7.41 -40.83
N VAL A 98 -1.50 6.77 -40.24
CA VAL A 98 -0.30 7.41 -39.63
C VAL A 98 0.93 7.25 -40.57
N PRO A 99 1.82 8.24 -40.74
CA PRO A 99 2.91 8.19 -41.73
C PRO A 99 4.05 7.18 -41.45
N PRO A 100 4.73 6.63 -42.50
CA PRO A 100 5.81 5.63 -42.37
C PRO A 100 7.07 6.10 -41.61
N SER A 101 7.45 7.38 -41.76
CA SER A 101 8.63 7.94 -41.08
C SER A 101 8.42 8.03 -39.56
N TYR A 102 7.21 8.36 -39.14
CA TYR A 102 6.80 8.41 -37.74
C TYR A 102 6.69 7.00 -37.15
N ALA A 103 6.09 6.05 -37.86
CA ALA A 103 6.00 4.66 -37.41
C ALA A 103 7.39 4.00 -37.25
N MET A 104 8.33 4.28 -38.16
CA MET A 104 9.72 3.84 -38.04
C MET A 104 10.40 4.50 -36.83
N SER A 105 10.24 5.81 -36.65
CA SER A 105 10.79 6.54 -35.50
C SER A 105 10.25 6.01 -34.16
N GLU A 106 8.94 5.76 -34.07
CA GLU A 106 8.29 5.17 -32.89
C GLU A 106 8.82 3.76 -32.61
N ARG A 107 8.98 2.92 -33.64
CA ARG A 107 9.54 1.57 -33.50
C ARG A 107 10.98 1.61 -32.98
N LEU A 108 11.80 2.51 -33.50
CA LEU A 108 13.18 2.70 -33.04
C LEU A 108 13.22 3.20 -31.59
N MET A 109 12.35 4.13 -31.21
CA MET A 109 12.27 4.65 -29.84
C MET A 109 11.89 3.54 -28.85
N LYS A 110 10.90 2.71 -29.19
CA LYS A 110 10.49 1.55 -28.38
C LYS A 110 11.61 0.50 -28.26
N LEU A 111 12.32 0.23 -29.35
CA LEU A 111 13.45 -0.69 -29.35
C LEU A 111 14.60 -0.20 -28.46
N ALA A 112 14.92 1.09 -28.54
CA ALA A 112 15.93 1.72 -27.68
C ALA A 112 15.57 1.60 -26.20
N LEU A 113 14.31 1.92 -25.82
CA LEU A 113 13.85 1.73 -24.45
C LEU A 113 13.96 0.27 -24.00
N LYS A 114 13.60 -0.67 -24.87
CA LYS A 114 13.71 -2.10 -24.55
C LYS A 114 15.16 -2.48 -24.23
N GLN A 115 16.12 -2.05 -25.05
CA GLN A 115 17.54 -2.29 -24.82
C GLN A 115 18.05 -1.65 -23.52
N GLU A 116 17.60 -0.43 -23.21
CA GLU A 116 17.93 0.25 -21.94
C GLU A 116 17.38 -0.53 -20.74
N VAL A 117 16.14 -1.02 -20.80
CA VAL A 117 15.53 -1.84 -19.75
C VAL A 117 16.26 -3.18 -19.60
N ASP A 118 16.55 -3.87 -20.69
CA ASP A 118 17.28 -5.15 -20.67
C ASP A 118 18.68 -4.96 -20.06
N LYS A 119 19.38 -3.86 -20.42
CA LYS A 119 20.66 -3.48 -19.83
C LYS A 119 20.53 -3.20 -18.33
N ALA A 120 19.53 -2.42 -17.92
CA ALA A 120 19.31 -2.11 -16.51
C ALA A 120 19.00 -3.38 -15.69
N ASN A 121 18.18 -4.29 -16.23
CA ASN A 121 17.84 -5.57 -15.60
C ASN A 121 19.04 -6.51 -15.44
N ALA A 122 19.95 -6.51 -16.42
CA ALA A 122 21.19 -7.28 -16.36
C ALA A 122 22.16 -6.78 -15.28
N HIS A 123 22.20 -5.47 -15.03
CA HIS A 123 23.05 -4.86 -13.99
C HIS A 123 22.37 -4.75 -12.63
N ALA A 124 21.04 -4.92 -12.55
CA ALA A 124 20.30 -4.81 -11.31
C ALA A 124 20.74 -5.92 -10.33
N PRO A 125 21.15 -5.56 -9.09
CA PRO A 125 21.60 -6.55 -8.11
C PRO A 125 20.47 -7.52 -7.78
N LEU A 126 20.81 -8.79 -7.55
CA LEU A 126 19.87 -9.76 -7.00
C LEU A 126 19.41 -9.25 -5.63
N ARG A 127 18.10 -8.99 -5.52
CA ARG A 127 17.50 -8.63 -4.23
C ARG A 127 17.18 -9.91 -3.48
N ASN A 128 17.95 -10.18 -2.45
CA ASN A 128 17.65 -11.26 -1.52
C ASN A 128 16.82 -10.70 -0.35
N THR A 129 15.50 -10.65 -0.53
CA THR A 129 14.58 -10.33 0.57
C THR A 129 14.28 -11.52 1.47
N THR A 130 14.76 -12.73 1.12
CA THR A 130 14.50 -13.96 1.86
C THR A 130 14.77 -13.81 3.35
N GLY A 131 13.77 -14.12 4.16
CA GLY A 131 13.88 -14.03 5.62
C GLY A 131 13.60 -12.66 6.21
N LEU A 132 13.26 -11.64 5.40
CA LEU A 132 12.82 -10.33 5.86
C LEU A 132 11.60 -10.44 6.78
N PHE A 133 10.59 -11.24 6.39
CA PHE A 133 9.42 -11.51 7.21
C PHE A 133 9.80 -12.15 8.54
N LYS A 134 10.65 -13.18 8.49
CA LYS A 134 11.13 -13.85 9.71
C LYS A 134 11.89 -12.90 10.62
N ALA A 135 12.76 -12.06 10.08
CA ALA A 135 13.53 -11.09 10.85
C ALA A 135 12.62 -10.03 11.48
N ALA A 136 11.62 -9.53 10.75
CA ALA A 136 10.67 -8.55 11.26
C ALA A 136 9.71 -9.15 12.30
N CYS A 137 9.21 -10.37 12.10
CA CYS A 137 8.26 -11.01 13.00
C CYS A 137 8.92 -11.64 14.24
N SER A 138 10.22 -11.92 14.20
CA SER A 138 10.94 -12.38 15.39
C SER A 138 10.95 -11.27 16.44
N THR A 139 10.36 -11.56 17.60
CA THR A 139 9.91 -10.54 18.55
C THR A 139 10.37 -10.89 19.96
N ASP A 140 10.91 -9.90 20.65
CA ASP A 140 11.06 -9.89 22.09
C ASP A 140 9.90 -9.12 22.69
N LEU A 141 9.08 -9.81 23.49
CA LEU A 141 7.92 -9.24 24.17
C LEU A 141 8.16 -9.29 25.69
N LEU A 142 8.27 -8.11 26.31
CA LEU A 142 8.40 -8.00 27.75
C LEU A 142 7.09 -7.50 28.36
N PHE A 143 6.56 -8.22 29.35
CA PHE A 143 5.48 -7.75 30.19
C PHE A 143 6.04 -7.11 31.45
N LEU A 144 5.73 -5.83 31.66
CA LEU A 144 6.03 -5.11 32.89
C LEU A 144 4.72 -4.99 33.67
N ILE A 145 4.63 -5.60 34.85
CA ILE A 145 3.38 -5.79 35.58
C ILE A 145 3.50 -5.22 36.98
N ASP A 146 2.58 -4.33 37.31
CA ASP A 146 2.31 -3.89 38.68
C ASP A 146 1.71 -5.04 39.50
N THR A 147 2.37 -5.42 40.60
CA THR A 147 1.91 -6.48 41.51
C THR A 147 1.71 -5.98 42.95
N THR A 148 1.35 -4.72 43.09
CA THR A 148 0.99 -4.08 44.37
C THR A 148 -0.40 -4.51 44.84
N CYS A 149 -0.74 -4.23 46.10
CA CYS A 149 -2.04 -4.64 46.67
C CYS A 149 -3.25 -4.08 45.90
N SER A 150 -3.15 -2.87 45.31
CA SER A 150 -4.24 -2.30 44.49
C SER A 150 -4.54 -3.08 43.21
N MET A 151 -3.58 -3.89 42.76
CA MET A 151 -3.70 -4.76 41.59
C MET A 151 -4.40 -6.08 41.87
N ASP A 152 -4.63 -6.48 43.13
CA ASP A 152 -5.26 -7.77 43.49
C ASP A 152 -6.56 -8.07 42.70
N PRO A 153 -7.52 -7.13 42.54
CA PRO A 153 -8.74 -7.38 41.78
C PRO A 153 -8.51 -7.63 40.28
N TYR A 154 -7.37 -7.19 39.75
CA TYR A 154 -7.04 -7.20 38.32
C TYR A 154 -6.00 -8.26 37.96
N LEU A 155 -5.16 -8.69 38.91
CA LEU A 155 -3.96 -9.49 38.68
C LEU A 155 -4.28 -10.85 38.02
N ASN A 156 -5.28 -11.58 38.52
CA ASN A 156 -5.67 -12.86 37.92
C ASN A 156 -6.17 -12.69 36.47
N SER A 157 -6.91 -11.62 36.20
CA SER A 157 -7.33 -11.30 34.83
C SER A 157 -6.14 -10.94 33.94
N ALA A 158 -5.19 -10.15 34.45
CA ALA A 158 -3.98 -9.80 33.72
C ALA A 158 -3.14 -11.03 33.38
N LYS A 159 -2.93 -11.95 34.34
CA LYS A 159 -2.22 -13.23 34.12
C LYS A 159 -2.85 -14.06 33.00
N GLU A 160 -4.15 -14.34 33.08
CA GLU A 160 -4.84 -15.16 32.07
C GLU A 160 -4.82 -14.50 30.69
N GLN A 161 -4.92 -13.18 30.62
CA GLN A 161 -4.82 -12.45 29.37
C GLN A 161 -3.42 -12.54 28.76
N VAL A 162 -2.37 -12.36 29.55
CA VAL A 162 -0.98 -12.55 29.10
C VAL A 162 -0.80 -13.98 28.54
N LYS A 163 -1.31 -15.01 29.23
CA LYS A 163 -1.23 -16.41 28.76
C LYS A 163 -1.88 -16.60 27.39
N SER A 164 -3.05 -16.00 27.16
CA SER A 164 -3.72 -16.07 25.85
C SER A 164 -2.96 -15.36 24.76
N ILE A 165 -2.52 -14.13 25.03
CA ILE A 165 -1.76 -13.31 24.08
C ILE A 165 -0.54 -14.07 23.59
N VAL A 166 0.18 -14.72 24.52
CA VAL A 166 1.35 -15.55 24.20
C VAL A 166 1.02 -16.69 23.23
N LYS A 167 -0.16 -17.32 23.37
CA LYS A 167 -0.62 -18.37 22.43
C LYS A 167 -1.01 -17.79 21.07
N ASP A 168 -1.70 -16.65 21.04
CA ASP A 168 -2.21 -16.05 19.81
C ASP A 168 -1.12 -15.41 18.95
N ILE A 169 -0.15 -14.77 19.58
CA ILE A 169 1.04 -14.22 18.90
C ILE A 169 1.77 -15.34 18.17
N LYS A 170 2.00 -16.49 18.82
CA LYS A 170 2.64 -17.65 18.17
C LYS A 170 1.84 -18.12 16.94
N LYS A 171 0.51 -18.14 17.03
CA LYS A 171 -0.37 -18.53 15.91
C LYS A 171 -0.39 -17.49 14.79
N THR A 172 -0.41 -16.21 15.13
CA THR A 172 -0.57 -15.10 14.17
C THR A 172 0.63 -14.98 13.23
N PHE A 173 1.84 -15.24 13.73
CA PHE A 173 3.09 -15.10 12.96
C PHE A 173 3.55 -16.37 12.24
N LEU A 174 2.58 -17.16 11.77
CA LEU A 174 2.76 -18.31 10.85
C LEU A 174 3.72 -19.40 11.36
N ASN A 175 4.02 -19.44 12.67
CA ASN A 175 5.03 -20.32 13.27
C ASN A 175 6.46 -20.19 12.66
N GLU A 176 6.74 -19.15 11.86
CA GLU A 176 8.07 -18.94 11.24
C GLU A 176 8.99 -18.06 12.11
N SER A 177 8.41 -17.28 13.04
CA SER A 177 9.10 -16.28 13.86
C SER A 177 9.60 -16.83 15.20
N ASP A 178 10.74 -16.32 15.65
CA ASP A 178 11.28 -16.59 16.99
C ASP A 178 10.71 -15.58 18.00
N VAL A 179 9.69 -15.99 18.75
CA VAL A 179 9.06 -15.16 19.79
C VAL A 179 9.62 -15.55 21.16
N ARG A 180 10.25 -14.58 21.85
CA ARG A 180 10.72 -14.74 23.23
C ARG A 180 9.96 -13.81 24.14
N ILE A 181 9.64 -14.30 25.33
CA ILE A 181 8.83 -13.58 26.31
C ILE A 181 9.62 -13.42 27.60
N ALA A 182 9.59 -12.21 28.16
CA ALA A 182 10.11 -11.89 29.48
C ALA A 182 8.99 -11.28 30.33
N VAL A 183 9.10 -11.42 31.65
CA VAL A 183 8.15 -10.83 32.60
C VAL A 183 8.94 -10.14 33.71
N VAL A 184 8.64 -8.88 33.96
CA VAL A 184 9.12 -8.11 35.11
C VAL A 184 7.88 -7.76 35.94
N SER A 185 7.82 -8.23 37.18
CA SER A 185 6.89 -7.69 38.17
C SER A 185 7.60 -6.67 39.05
N TYR A 186 6.89 -5.64 39.45
CA TYR A 186 7.37 -4.67 40.43
C TYR A 186 6.29 -4.36 41.47
N LYS A 187 6.75 -4.07 42.68
CA LYS A 187 5.98 -3.64 43.86
C LYS A 187 6.57 -2.33 44.38
N ASP A 188 5.94 -1.72 45.39
CA ASP A 188 6.50 -0.54 46.05
C ASP A 188 7.83 -0.82 46.76
N HIS A 189 8.57 0.25 47.04
CA HIS A 189 9.72 0.24 47.93
C HIS A 189 9.32 -0.24 49.34
N GLY A 190 10.19 -1.04 49.98
CA GLY A 190 9.93 -1.61 51.31
C GLY A 190 9.26 -3.00 51.30
N SER A 191 8.85 -3.49 50.13
CA SER A 191 8.45 -4.89 49.93
C SER A 191 9.65 -5.84 50.13
N ALA A 192 9.42 -7.03 50.71
CA ALA A 192 10.49 -8.02 50.92
C ALA A 192 11.15 -8.47 49.60
N ILE A 193 10.34 -8.54 48.54
CA ILE A 193 10.79 -8.71 47.16
C ILE A 193 10.10 -7.60 46.37
N ASN A 194 10.85 -6.56 45.98
CA ASN A 194 10.32 -5.40 45.27
C ASN A 194 10.26 -5.62 43.75
N ILE A 195 11.17 -6.41 43.17
CA ILE A 195 11.17 -6.76 41.74
C ILE A 195 11.36 -8.26 41.57
N GLU A 196 10.51 -8.90 40.77
CA GLU A 196 10.72 -10.28 40.30
C GLU A 196 10.89 -10.27 38.78
N PHE A 197 11.78 -11.13 38.29
CA PHE A 197 12.19 -11.08 36.89
C PHE A 197 12.38 -12.47 36.29
N LEU A 198 11.65 -12.73 35.22
CA LEU A 198 11.88 -13.80 34.27
C LEU A 198 12.48 -13.21 33.00
N ASP A 199 13.74 -13.55 32.70
CA ASP A 199 14.39 -13.14 31.45
C ASP A 199 13.81 -13.87 30.23
N PHE A 200 14.14 -13.40 29.03
CA PHE A 200 13.59 -13.89 27.78
C PHE A 200 13.72 -15.40 27.58
N THR A 201 12.58 -16.10 27.61
CA THR A 201 12.47 -17.53 27.30
C THR A 201 11.57 -17.79 26.09
N ARG A 202 11.76 -18.94 25.44
CA ARG A 202 10.87 -19.45 24.38
C ARG A 202 9.77 -20.36 24.92
N SER A 203 9.95 -20.83 26.14
CA SER A 203 9.05 -21.76 26.82
C SER A 203 7.83 -21.02 27.31
N THR A 204 6.65 -21.36 26.76
CA THR A 204 5.39 -20.83 27.28
C THR A 204 5.12 -21.32 28.69
N ASP A 205 5.56 -22.54 28.99
CA ASP A 205 5.28 -23.18 30.27
C ASP A 205 6.06 -22.50 31.40
N GLU A 206 7.32 -22.10 31.15
CA GLU A 206 8.10 -21.30 32.12
C GLU A 206 7.43 -19.95 32.40
N VAL A 207 6.95 -19.27 31.35
CA VAL A 207 6.22 -18.01 31.51
C VAL A 207 4.94 -18.22 32.30
N PHE A 208 4.19 -19.29 32.04
CA PHE A 208 2.93 -19.56 32.72
C PHE A 208 3.15 -19.89 34.20
N VAL A 209 4.16 -20.71 34.50
CA VAL A 209 4.55 -21.04 35.89
C VAL A 209 4.99 -19.78 36.64
N PHE A 210 5.79 -18.91 36.02
CA PHE A 210 6.21 -17.66 36.63
C PHE A 210 5.01 -16.73 36.91
N LEU A 211 4.12 -16.55 35.92
CA LEU A 211 2.91 -15.75 36.09
C LEU A 211 2.00 -16.30 37.18
N ASP A 212 1.85 -17.62 37.29
CA ASP A 212 1.02 -18.24 38.32
C ASP A 212 1.55 -17.96 39.73
N GLY A 213 2.87 -17.85 39.90
CA GLY A 213 3.53 -17.53 41.17
C GLY A 213 3.46 -16.06 41.62
N LEU A 214 3.06 -15.12 40.75
CA LEU A 214 3.01 -13.70 41.13
C LEU A 214 1.86 -13.42 42.12
N GLU A 215 2.13 -12.82 43.26
CA GLU A 215 1.10 -12.46 44.23
C GLU A 215 1.08 -10.94 44.45
N ALA A 216 -0.14 -10.39 44.53
CA ALA A 216 -0.37 -8.99 44.86
C ALA A 216 -0.09 -8.80 46.36
N GLU A 217 1.04 -8.17 46.68
CA GLU A 217 1.44 -7.93 48.07
C GLU A 217 2.13 -6.57 48.20
N ALA A 218 2.08 -6.01 49.42
CA ALA A 218 2.65 -4.72 49.77
C ALA A 218 2.13 -3.54 48.90
N GLY A 219 2.49 -2.32 49.30
CA GLY A 219 1.93 -1.06 48.80
C GLY A 219 1.00 -0.42 49.85
N GLY A 220 1.39 0.75 50.35
CA GLY A 220 0.57 1.54 51.27
C GLY A 220 -0.41 2.43 50.51
N ASP A 221 0.14 3.33 49.70
CA ASP A 221 -0.52 4.31 48.86
C ASP A 221 0.32 4.57 47.60
N PRO A 222 -0.32 4.89 46.45
CA PRO A 222 0.44 5.29 45.26
C PRO A 222 1.17 6.61 45.53
N PRO A 223 2.37 6.85 44.97
CA PRO A 223 3.00 6.15 43.83
C PRO A 223 3.73 4.84 44.12
N GLU A 224 4.23 4.17 43.07
CA GLU A 224 4.90 2.86 43.12
C GLU A 224 6.30 2.88 42.45
N ASP A 225 7.09 1.82 42.60
CA ASP A 225 8.44 1.67 41.99
C ASP A 225 8.42 1.30 40.49
N VAL A 226 7.66 2.07 39.69
CA VAL A 226 7.60 1.89 38.23
C VAL A 226 8.97 2.09 37.58
N LEU A 227 9.81 2.99 38.12
CA LEU A 227 11.13 3.29 37.55
C LEU A 227 12.12 2.15 37.78
N GLY A 228 12.09 1.49 38.94
CA GLY A 228 12.83 0.26 39.21
C GLY A 228 12.41 -0.87 38.27
N GLY A 229 11.11 -1.05 38.05
CA GLY A 229 10.58 -1.99 37.06
C GLY A 229 11.10 -1.74 35.64
N ILE A 230 11.09 -0.48 35.17
CA ILE A 230 11.64 -0.09 33.86
C ILE A 230 13.17 -0.31 33.83
N TYR A 231 13.87 0.00 34.92
CA TYR A 231 15.31 -0.22 35.01
C TYR A 231 15.66 -1.72 34.88
N GLN A 232 14.89 -2.60 35.53
CA GLN A 232 15.05 -4.05 35.38
C GLN A 232 14.74 -4.51 33.95
N ALA A 233 13.68 -3.98 33.32
CA ALA A 233 13.34 -4.30 31.93
C ALA A 233 14.46 -3.93 30.94
N LEU A 234 15.23 -2.87 31.22
CA LEU A 234 16.42 -2.50 30.44
C LEU A 234 17.58 -3.49 30.59
N GLN A 235 17.66 -4.26 31.68
CA GLN A 235 18.68 -5.28 31.89
C GLN A 235 18.36 -6.63 31.23
N ALA A 236 17.14 -6.79 30.67
CA ALA A 236 16.73 -8.02 30.01
C ALA A 236 17.56 -8.31 28.75
N SER A 237 17.66 -9.59 28.37
CA SER A 237 18.51 -10.05 27.27
C SER A 237 17.91 -9.82 25.88
N TRP A 238 17.56 -8.56 25.56
CA TRP A 238 17.02 -8.14 24.27
C TRP A 238 17.94 -8.55 23.09
N LYS A 239 17.40 -9.29 22.12
CA LYS A 239 18.14 -9.90 20.99
C LYS A 239 17.45 -9.68 19.65
N GLN A 240 16.11 -9.72 19.61
CA GLN A 240 15.35 -9.68 18.37
C GLN A 240 15.26 -8.26 17.79
N GLN A 241 14.88 -8.18 16.50
CA GLN A 241 14.74 -6.91 15.78
C GLN A 241 13.47 -6.16 16.17
N THR A 242 12.37 -6.89 16.41
CA THR A 242 11.16 -6.32 16.99
C THR A 242 11.22 -6.47 18.49
N ARG A 243 11.11 -5.34 19.19
CA ARG A 243 11.15 -5.24 20.64
C ARG A 243 9.93 -4.48 21.12
N CYS A 244 9.16 -5.10 22.00
CA CYS A 244 7.92 -4.56 22.52
C CYS A 244 7.89 -4.74 24.03
N MET A 245 7.52 -3.68 24.74
CA MET A 245 7.24 -3.71 26.16
C MET A 245 5.77 -3.35 26.38
N VAL A 246 5.05 -4.22 27.07
CA VAL A 246 3.65 -4.03 27.48
C VAL A 246 3.63 -3.80 28.97
N HIS A 247 3.30 -2.59 29.38
CA HIS A 247 3.26 -2.18 30.78
C HIS A 247 1.82 -2.13 31.29
N ILE A 248 1.50 -2.90 32.33
CA ILE A 248 0.18 -3.00 32.94
C ILE A 248 0.27 -2.43 34.36
N ALA A 249 -0.43 -1.33 34.64
CA ALA A 249 -0.39 -0.70 35.96
C ALA A 249 -1.64 0.11 36.29
N ASP A 250 -1.90 0.27 37.59
CA ASP A 250 -2.97 1.13 38.10
C ASP A 250 -2.45 2.35 38.89
N ALA A 251 -1.15 2.43 39.17
CA ALA A 251 -0.49 3.53 39.88
C ALA A 251 0.72 4.12 39.11
N PRO A 252 1.05 5.41 39.34
CA PRO A 252 2.19 6.09 38.68
C PRO A 252 3.52 5.89 39.42
N PRO A 253 4.68 6.27 38.82
CA PRO A 253 5.98 6.34 39.50
C PRO A 253 6.05 7.47 40.52
N HIS A 254 6.91 7.30 41.52
CA HIS A 254 7.38 8.39 42.38
C HIS A 254 8.09 9.50 41.60
N GLY A 255 7.93 10.75 42.07
CA GLY A 255 8.71 11.90 41.64
C GLY A 255 7.89 13.05 41.05
N ARG A 256 8.29 14.26 41.42
CA ARG A 256 7.61 15.51 41.06
C ARG A 256 7.39 15.64 39.55
N GLY A 257 6.12 15.83 39.19
CA GLY A 257 5.69 16.07 37.81
C GLY A 257 5.38 14.79 37.04
N LEU A 258 5.47 13.61 37.66
CA LEU A 258 5.08 12.34 37.04
C LEU A 258 3.63 11.92 37.38
N HIS A 259 3.03 12.49 38.42
CA HIS A 259 1.64 12.25 38.81
C HIS A 259 0.96 13.51 39.38
N ASP A 260 -0.36 13.44 39.54
CA ASP A 260 -1.24 14.50 40.06
C ASP A 260 -1.79 14.23 41.47
N LEU A 261 -1.27 13.20 42.14
CA LEU A 261 -1.64 12.85 43.52
C LEU A 261 -1.21 13.98 44.47
N LYS A 262 -2.12 14.42 45.34
CA LYS A 262 -1.88 15.50 46.31
C LYS A 262 -1.30 14.91 47.60
N ASP A 263 -0.08 15.30 47.94
CA ASP A 263 0.58 15.04 49.23
C ASP A 263 0.71 13.55 49.65
N GLN A 264 0.83 12.64 48.67
CA GLN A 264 0.92 11.18 48.88
C GLN A 264 2.17 10.56 48.23
N ASP A 265 3.29 11.29 48.13
CA ASP A 265 4.53 10.73 47.54
C ASP A 265 5.68 10.79 48.54
N ASP A 266 6.04 9.63 49.07
CA ASP A 266 7.16 9.42 49.98
C ASP A 266 8.51 9.82 49.34
N TYR A 267 8.59 9.82 48.01
CA TYR A 267 9.79 10.16 47.22
C TYR A 267 9.51 11.27 46.20
N TYR A 268 8.83 12.34 46.65
CA TYR A 268 8.41 13.47 45.81
C TYR A 268 9.52 14.15 45.01
N LEU A 269 10.76 14.19 45.49
CA LEU A 269 11.83 14.84 44.73
C LEU A 269 12.31 13.92 43.60
N PRO A 270 12.48 14.41 42.35
CA PRO A 270 12.98 13.56 41.25
C PRO A 270 14.33 12.93 41.59
N GLY A 271 14.43 11.60 41.53
CA GLY A 271 15.62 10.84 41.91
C GLY A 271 15.82 10.67 43.42
N SER A 272 14.82 10.99 44.24
CA SER A 272 14.86 10.70 45.68
C SER A 272 14.42 9.29 46.05
N GLU A 273 13.84 8.54 45.11
CA GLU A 273 13.52 7.13 45.34
C GLU A 273 14.80 6.31 45.60
N PRO A 274 14.72 5.19 46.35
CA PRO A 274 15.87 4.44 46.85
C PRO A 274 16.96 4.07 45.83
N HIS A 275 16.66 3.93 44.55
CA HIS A 275 17.62 3.64 43.48
C HIS A 275 18.25 4.89 42.83
N GLY A 276 17.78 6.10 43.12
CA GLY A 276 18.28 7.36 42.56
C GLY A 276 17.96 7.59 41.06
N LEU A 277 16.93 6.92 40.55
CA LEU A 277 16.53 6.88 39.14
C LEU A 277 15.69 8.10 38.75
N THR A 278 15.82 8.46 37.47
CA THR A 278 14.95 9.45 36.83
C THR A 278 14.42 8.88 35.52
N TYR A 279 13.19 9.25 35.14
CA TYR A 279 12.52 8.65 34.00
C TYR A 279 13.20 8.95 32.65
N LYS A 280 13.74 10.17 32.44
CA LYS A 280 14.27 10.59 31.12
C LYS A 280 15.43 9.71 30.63
N PRO A 281 16.49 9.44 31.42
CA PRO A 281 17.56 8.54 30.98
C PRO A 281 17.06 7.13 30.66
N LEU A 282 16.12 6.60 31.45
CA LEU A 282 15.56 5.26 31.24
C LEU A 282 14.78 5.17 29.92
N LEU A 283 13.85 6.09 29.68
CA LEU A 283 13.05 6.12 28.45
C LEU A 283 13.91 6.42 27.22
N ASN A 284 14.92 7.28 27.32
CA ASN A 284 15.87 7.51 26.24
C ASN A 284 16.63 6.23 25.86
N LYS A 285 17.01 5.40 26.84
CA LYS A 285 17.60 4.08 26.59
C LYS A 285 16.61 3.14 25.90
N LEU A 286 15.33 3.12 26.30
CA LEU A 286 14.30 2.33 25.60
C LEU A 286 14.19 2.74 24.11
N VAL A 287 14.17 4.05 23.85
CA VAL A 287 14.14 4.60 22.49
C VAL A 287 15.41 4.21 21.70
N GLN A 288 16.59 4.31 22.30
CA GLN A 288 17.86 3.88 21.68
C GLN A 288 17.88 2.38 21.35
N LEU A 289 17.24 1.56 22.20
CA LEU A 289 17.08 0.13 21.97
C LEU A 289 15.94 -0.19 20.98
N ASN A 290 15.25 0.81 20.41
CA ASN A 290 14.09 0.65 19.52
C ASN A 290 12.95 -0.16 20.16
N ILE A 291 12.72 0.01 21.46
CA ILE A 291 11.63 -0.66 22.18
C ILE A 291 10.34 0.14 22.02
N ASN A 292 9.33 -0.49 21.43
CA ASN A 292 7.97 0.04 21.41
C ASN A 292 7.33 -0.16 22.77
N TYR A 293 6.64 0.86 23.28
CA TYR A 293 6.06 0.90 24.62
C TYR A 293 4.54 1.00 24.51
N ALA A 294 3.83 -0.06 24.90
CA ALA A 294 2.39 -0.01 25.11
C ALA A 294 2.08 0.08 26.60
N PHE A 295 1.34 1.11 26.98
CA PHE A 295 0.88 1.30 28.34
C PHE A 295 -0.60 0.94 28.45
N LEU A 296 -0.90 -0.07 29.25
CA LEU A 296 -2.25 -0.55 29.54
C LEU A 296 -2.74 0.05 30.85
N ARG A 297 -3.43 1.18 30.73
CA ARG A 297 -3.96 1.97 31.84
C ARG A 297 -5.18 1.30 32.47
N ILE A 298 -5.16 1.13 33.80
CA ILE A 298 -6.33 0.67 34.57
C ILE A 298 -7.06 1.86 35.22
N LYS A 299 -6.35 2.74 35.93
CA LYS A 299 -6.89 3.95 36.60
C LYS A 299 -6.33 5.23 35.99
N CYS A 300 -7.00 6.36 36.22
CA CYS A 300 -6.59 7.68 35.71
C CYS A 300 -5.41 8.32 36.47
N TYR A 301 -4.93 7.71 37.56
CA TYR A 301 -3.79 8.23 38.33
C TYR A 301 -2.49 8.27 37.52
N THR A 302 -2.41 7.49 36.44
CA THR A 302 -1.26 7.40 35.54
C THR A 302 -1.36 8.34 34.34
N ASP A 303 -2.39 9.19 34.24
CA ASP A 303 -2.60 10.08 33.09
C ASP A 303 -1.39 10.99 32.83
N ARG A 304 -0.82 11.56 33.91
CA ARG A 304 0.37 12.42 33.81
C ARG A 304 1.64 11.62 33.49
N MET A 305 1.76 10.41 34.01
CA MET A 305 2.87 9.50 33.66
C MET A 305 2.86 9.24 32.16
N ALA A 306 1.71 8.85 31.60
CA ALA A 306 1.56 8.55 30.19
C ALA A 306 1.91 9.78 29.32
N LEU A 307 1.45 10.98 29.68
CA LEU A 307 1.81 12.23 29.00
C LEU A 307 3.33 12.44 28.99
N VAL A 308 3.97 12.34 30.15
CA VAL A 308 5.40 12.64 30.29
C VAL A 308 6.25 11.60 29.57
N PHE A 309 5.83 10.33 29.56
CA PHE A 309 6.51 9.27 28.83
C PHE A 309 6.34 9.43 27.32
N ALA A 310 5.13 9.74 26.86
CA ALA A 310 4.82 10.06 25.47
C ALA A 310 5.67 11.22 24.93
N GLN A 311 5.93 12.25 25.74
CA GLN A 311 6.77 13.38 25.34
C GLN A 311 8.22 12.98 25.05
N VAL A 312 8.77 11.95 25.73
CA VAL A 312 10.13 11.46 25.48
C VAL A 312 10.22 10.69 24.16
N TYR A 313 9.21 9.88 23.84
CA TYR A 313 9.10 9.20 22.54
C TYR A 313 8.83 10.15 21.37
N GLY A 314 8.30 11.34 21.70
CA GLY A 314 8.06 12.44 20.77
C GLY A 314 6.62 12.49 20.28
N HIS A 315 6.08 13.71 20.21
CA HIS A 315 4.66 13.99 19.93
C HIS A 315 4.08 13.33 18.67
N ARG A 316 4.92 12.99 17.67
CA ARG A 316 4.48 12.33 16.43
C ARG A 316 4.51 10.80 16.48
N ASN A 317 5.20 10.21 17.46
CA ASN A 317 5.33 8.76 17.66
C ASN A 317 4.66 8.32 18.98
N ALA A 318 3.81 9.16 19.56
CA ALA A 318 3.15 8.87 20.81
C ALA A 318 1.64 9.16 20.72
N LYS A 319 0.83 8.22 21.20
CA LYS A 319 -0.63 8.31 21.20
C LYS A 319 -1.14 8.10 22.64
N LEU A 320 -1.93 9.06 23.14
CA LEU A 320 -2.64 8.92 24.42
C LEU A 320 -4.06 8.43 24.18
N HIS A 321 -4.62 7.73 25.16
CA HIS A 321 -6.00 7.30 25.10
C HIS A 321 -6.95 8.50 25.22
N ILE A 322 -8.10 8.48 24.54
CA ILE A 322 -9.06 9.60 24.51
C ILE A 322 -9.59 10.01 25.89
N SER A 323 -9.60 9.09 26.85
CA SER A 323 -10.03 9.34 28.23
C SER A 323 -8.92 9.82 29.15
N ASN A 324 -7.68 9.95 28.64
CA ASN A 324 -6.59 10.59 29.37
C ASN A 324 -6.86 12.11 29.44
N THR A 325 -6.75 12.66 30.65
CA THR A 325 -6.99 14.08 30.94
C THR A 325 -6.16 15.02 30.07
N TYR A 326 -4.98 14.58 29.64
CA TYR A 326 -4.02 15.34 28.83
C TYR A 326 -4.07 15.05 27.33
N HIS A 327 -5.01 14.21 26.87
CA HIS A 327 -5.15 13.87 25.46
C HIS A 327 -5.25 15.11 24.55
N SER A 328 -6.11 16.07 24.90
CA SER A 328 -6.30 17.31 24.13
C SER A 328 -5.04 18.18 24.06
N HIS A 329 -4.25 18.21 25.15
CA HIS A 329 -2.98 18.93 25.19
C HIS A 329 -2.00 18.36 24.17
N MET A 330 -1.84 17.02 24.13
CA MET A 330 -1.00 16.36 23.14
C MET A 330 -1.44 16.59 21.70
N VAL A 331 -2.73 16.44 21.41
CA VAL A 331 -3.27 16.68 20.06
C VAL A 331 -3.01 18.13 19.63
N SER A 332 -3.25 19.11 20.49
CA SER A 332 -3.05 20.53 20.17
C SER A 332 -1.57 20.89 19.88
N THR A 333 -0.63 20.26 20.57
CA THR A 333 0.81 20.42 20.32
C THR A 333 1.26 19.75 19.03
N ALA A 334 0.61 18.65 18.61
CA ALA A 334 0.88 18.00 17.34
C ALA A 334 0.37 18.83 16.15
N SER A 335 -0.81 19.46 16.27
CA SER A 335 -1.42 20.27 15.20
C SER A 335 -0.69 21.59 14.89
N LYS A 336 0.06 22.16 15.86
CA LYS A 336 0.86 23.38 15.66
C LYS A 336 2.14 23.15 14.85
N GLY A 337 2.50 21.89 14.56
CA GLY A 337 3.62 21.48 13.72
C GLY A 337 3.26 21.14 12.27
N SER A 338 2.17 21.72 11.73
CA SER A 338 1.72 21.49 10.35
C SER A 338 2.66 22.14 9.33
N GLY A 339 3.74 21.42 9.07
CA GLY A 339 4.64 21.62 7.95
C GLY A 339 5.03 20.24 7.44
N THR A 340 4.60 19.95 6.21
CA THR A 340 4.92 18.78 5.37
C THR A 340 4.46 17.42 5.93
N ASN A 341 3.42 16.86 5.30
CA ASN A 341 3.05 15.45 5.30
C ASN A 341 4.13 14.60 4.61
N THR A 342 5.36 14.61 5.12
CA THR A 342 6.32 13.55 4.80
C THR A 342 5.94 12.32 5.61
N MET A 343 4.85 11.65 5.20
CA MET A 343 4.37 10.37 5.77
C MET A 343 5.40 9.22 5.66
N SER A 344 6.54 9.42 5.01
CA SER A 344 7.54 8.37 4.80
C SER A 344 8.40 8.05 6.03
N ASN A 345 8.57 8.98 6.99
CA ASN A 345 9.48 8.79 8.14
C ASN A 345 8.79 8.40 9.46
N HIS A 346 7.45 8.41 9.53
CA HIS A 346 6.72 8.19 10.78
C HIS A 346 6.60 6.72 11.21
N ASN A 347 6.90 5.78 10.31
CA ASN A 347 6.74 4.34 10.56
C ASN A 347 8.05 3.63 10.99
N ILE A 348 9.13 4.36 11.23
CA ILE A 348 10.45 3.78 11.52
C ILE A 348 10.81 3.92 13.01
N ALA A 349 10.52 5.05 13.64
CA ALA A 349 10.85 5.30 15.04
C ALA A 349 10.00 4.43 16.02
N PRO A 350 10.54 4.12 17.22
CA PRO A 350 9.78 3.41 18.25
C PRO A 350 8.60 4.25 18.75
N GLN A 351 7.51 3.59 19.11
CA GLN A 351 6.25 4.24 19.49
C GLN A 351 5.96 4.11 21.00
N PHE A 352 5.27 5.11 21.55
CA PHE A 352 4.53 5.01 22.81
C PHE A 352 3.03 5.03 22.52
N GLU A 353 2.27 4.08 23.05
CA GLU A 353 0.81 4.08 22.91
C GLU A 353 0.14 3.72 24.23
N GLU A 354 -0.77 4.59 24.67
CA GLU A 354 -1.61 4.36 25.82
C GLU A 354 -2.95 3.79 25.38
N PHE A 355 -3.38 2.78 26.11
CA PHE A 355 -4.67 2.15 25.94
C PHE A 355 -5.35 2.00 27.30
N GLN A 356 -6.68 1.95 27.30
CA GLN A 356 -7.45 1.66 28.49
C GLN A 356 -7.77 0.16 28.56
N LEU A 357 -7.52 -0.47 29.71
CA LEU A 357 -7.95 -1.84 29.96
C LEU A 357 -9.48 -1.89 29.87
N GLY A 358 -10.01 -2.63 28.89
CA GLY A 358 -11.44 -2.88 28.75
C GLY A 358 -11.97 -3.78 29.87
N LEU A 359 -13.29 -3.77 30.08
CA LEU A 359 -13.94 -4.67 31.05
C LEU A 359 -14.04 -6.12 30.53
N SER A 360 -13.69 -6.37 29.25
CA SER A 360 -13.78 -7.68 28.63
C SER A 360 -12.42 -8.23 28.18
N TYR A 361 -12.29 -9.55 28.28
CA TYR A 361 -11.11 -10.31 27.86
C TYR A 361 -10.71 -10.10 26.39
N SER A 362 -11.70 -10.01 25.49
CA SER A 362 -11.48 -9.85 24.05
C SER A 362 -10.84 -8.51 23.68
N GLU A 363 -11.14 -7.45 24.42
CA GLU A 363 -10.62 -6.10 24.13
C GLU A 363 -9.10 -6.05 24.38
N LEU A 364 -8.62 -6.62 25.48
CA LEU A 364 -7.19 -6.61 25.78
C LEU A 364 -6.39 -7.56 24.89
N GLN A 365 -6.94 -8.73 24.56
CA GLN A 365 -6.32 -9.67 23.63
C GLN A 365 -6.06 -8.99 22.27
N HIS A 366 -7.09 -8.31 21.73
CA HIS A 366 -6.98 -7.57 20.48
C HIS A 366 -5.92 -6.46 20.56
N LEU A 367 -5.84 -5.79 21.69
CA LEU A 367 -4.94 -4.66 21.93
C LEU A 367 -3.46 -5.04 21.91
N VAL A 368 -3.09 -6.12 22.59
CA VAL A 368 -1.69 -6.55 22.65
C VAL A 368 -1.26 -7.19 21.33
N VAL A 369 -2.14 -7.97 20.69
CA VAL A 369 -1.89 -8.48 19.33
C VAL A 369 -1.66 -7.30 18.38
N LYS A 370 -2.52 -6.28 18.42
CA LYS A 370 -2.35 -5.05 17.63
C LYS A 370 -1.02 -4.37 17.90
N THR A 371 -0.65 -4.16 19.17
CA THR A 371 0.62 -3.53 19.55
C THR A 371 1.83 -4.27 18.98
N VAL A 372 1.83 -5.60 19.09
CA VAL A 372 2.92 -6.43 18.58
C VAL A 372 2.96 -6.37 17.06
N THR A 373 1.81 -6.44 16.39
CA THR A 373 1.72 -6.33 14.93
C THR A 373 2.15 -4.95 14.42
N ASP A 374 1.81 -3.87 15.11
CA ASP A 374 2.26 -2.51 14.80
C ASP A 374 3.77 -2.38 14.98
N SER A 375 4.32 -2.98 16.04
CA SER A 375 5.77 -3.04 16.27
C SER A 375 6.50 -3.78 15.16
N ILE A 376 5.97 -4.91 14.70
CA ILE A 376 6.50 -5.69 13.57
C ILE A 376 6.47 -4.88 12.30
N THR A 377 5.36 -4.21 12.02
CA THR A 377 5.17 -3.36 10.84
C THR A 377 6.25 -2.27 10.78
N ARG A 378 6.52 -1.62 11.92
CA ARG A 378 7.59 -0.61 12.03
C ARG A 378 8.97 -1.21 11.78
N THR A 379 9.26 -2.36 12.40
CA THR A 379 10.51 -3.08 12.18
C THR A 379 10.67 -3.51 10.72
N ALA A 380 9.62 -4.04 10.09
CA ALA A 380 9.62 -4.43 8.67
C ALA A 380 9.92 -3.23 7.77
N GLY A 381 9.31 -2.08 8.05
CA GLY A 381 9.63 -0.80 7.41
C GLY A 381 11.12 -0.47 7.51
N ARG A 382 11.70 -0.50 8.73
CA ARG A 382 13.14 -0.26 8.96
C ARG A 382 14.03 -1.23 8.17
N LEU A 383 13.76 -2.53 8.29
CA LEU A 383 14.56 -3.57 7.67
C LEU A 383 14.47 -3.51 6.14
N SER A 384 13.30 -3.18 5.57
CA SER A 384 13.15 -3.04 4.12
C SER A 384 14.04 -1.93 3.54
N VAL A 385 14.24 -0.83 4.28
CA VAL A 385 15.11 0.27 3.88
C VAL A 385 16.59 -0.14 3.98
N THR A 386 17.00 -0.83 5.05
CA THR A 386 18.41 -1.25 5.23
C THR A 386 18.81 -2.31 4.21
N TRP A 387 17.94 -3.27 3.90
CA TRP A 387 18.20 -4.30 2.88
C TRP A 387 18.41 -3.71 1.48
N ASN A 388 17.67 -2.64 1.16
CA ASN A 388 17.84 -1.90 -0.08
C ASN A 388 19.14 -1.07 -0.13
N ALA A 389 19.78 -0.80 1.02
CA ALA A 389 21.04 -0.09 1.12
C ALA A 389 22.27 -1.03 1.07
N THR A 390 22.21 -2.20 1.73
CA THR A 390 23.30 -3.19 1.73
C THR A 390 23.55 -3.81 0.36
N SER A 391 22.51 -3.95 -0.47
CA SER A 391 22.66 -4.42 -1.87
C SER A 391 23.46 -3.46 -2.77
N LYS A 392 23.81 -2.25 -2.30
CA LYS A 392 24.68 -1.30 -3.00
C LYS A 392 26.14 -1.31 -2.52
N ILE A 393 26.46 -2.02 -1.44
CA ILE A 393 27.76 -1.89 -0.74
C ILE A 393 28.62 -3.17 -0.79
N GLU A 394 28.14 -4.32 -1.28
CA GLU A 394 28.95 -5.54 -1.26
C GLU A 394 30.09 -5.59 -2.32
N LYS A 395 31.20 -4.92 -1.98
CA LYS A 395 32.57 -5.42 -2.14
C LYS A 395 33.28 -5.26 -0.81
N GLY A 396 33.33 -6.34 -0.01
CA GLY A 396 34.28 -6.47 1.10
C GLY A 396 33.69 -7.00 2.41
N THR A 397 33.96 -8.29 2.66
CA THR A 397 34.14 -8.98 3.95
C THR A 397 33.07 -8.88 5.06
N HIS A 398 32.64 -10.09 5.48
CA HIS A 398 31.86 -10.40 6.68
C HIS A 398 32.19 -9.54 7.90
N ALA A 399 31.16 -8.90 8.47
CA ALA A 399 31.21 -8.34 9.82
C ALA A 399 29.95 -8.75 10.59
N THR A 400 30.12 -9.78 11.41
CA THR A 400 29.28 -10.04 12.59
C THR A 400 29.60 -8.98 13.64
N THR A 401 28.78 -7.95 13.75
CA THR A 401 28.47 -7.14 14.96
C THR A 401 27.46 -6.07 14.50
N LEU A 402 26.18 -6.24 14.85
CA LEU A 402 25.12 -5.27 14.58
C LEU A 402 25.22 -4.15 15.62
N ASP A 403 26.21 -3.28 15.44
CA ASP A 403 26.22 -1.98 16.11
C ASP A 403 25.11 -1.11 15.53
N ALA A 404 24.43 -0.41 16.44
CA ALA A 404 23.36 0.52 16.14
C ALA A 404 23.77 1.48 15.02
N ILE A 405 23.06 1.41 13.89
CA ILE A 405 23.15 2.43 12.84
C ILE A 405 22.50 3.69 13.42
N HIS A 406 23.31 4.50 14.08
CA HIS A 406 23.09 5.93 14.17
C HIS A 406 23.05 6.47 12.74
N GLU A 407 21.92 7.04 12.34
CA GLU A 407 21.94 8.03 11.26
C GLU A 407 22.86 9.16 11.72
N GLY A 408 23.99 9.32 11.01
CA GLY A 408 24.94 10.39 11.23
C GLY A 408 24.23 11.74 11.19
N GLY A 409 24.31 12.43 12.33
CA GLY A 409 23.71 13.73 12.55
C GLY A 409 24.28 14.84 11.66
N SER A 410 23.60 15.98 11.75
CA SER A 410 24.08 17.34 11.47
C SER A 410 25.42 17.43 10.78
N ALA A 411 25.39 17.84 9.51
CA ALA A 411 26.54 18.48 8.89
C ALA A 411 27.04 19.58 9.82
N GLY A 412 28.29 19.43 10.26
CA GLY A 412 28.98 20.44 11.05
C GLY A 412 28.95 21.78 10.35
N SER A 413 28.84 22.84 11.15
CA SER A 413 28.98 24.23 10.74
C SER A 413 30.37 24.48 10.14
N GLY A 414 30.52 24.19 8.85
CA GLY A 414 31.58 24.70 8.00
C GLY A 414 31.00 25.85 7.19
N SER A 415 31.45 27.06 7.50
CA SER A 415 31.16 28.30 6.77
C SER A 415 31.21 28.10 5.24
N GLY A 416 30.06 27.93 4.61
CA GLY A 416 29.93 27.69 3.18
C GLY A 416 28.48 27.71 2.69
N GLY A 417 27.81 28.87 2.81
CA GLY A 417 26.65 29.27 2.00
C GLY A 417 25.47 28.28 1.87
N ASP A 418 24.72 28.04 2.94
CA ASP A 418 23.43 27.34 2.91
C ASP A 418 22.36 28.15 2.15
N THR A 419 22.11 27.82 0.88
CA THR A 419 20.82 28.13 0.24
C THR A 419 19.74 27.23 0.86
N LYS A 420 18.95 27.77 1.79
CA LYS A 420 17.66 27.19 2.22
C LYS A 420 16.85 26.73 1.00
N ASN A 421 16.65 25.42 0.82
CA ASN A 421 15.73 24.87 -0.19
C ASN A 421 14.29 25.30 0.16
N SER A 422 13.84 26.41 -0.42
CA SER A 422 12.46 26.90 -0.28
C SER A 422 11.51 26.03 -1.12
N PHE A 423 10.69 25.20 -0.49
CA PHE A 423 9.57 24.52 -1.17
C PHE A 423 8.49 25.52 -1.55
N GLU A 424 7.85 25.30 -2.70
CA GLU A 424 6.70 26.08 -3.15
C GLU A 424 5.43 25.61 -2.42
N LYS A 425 4.99 26.35 -1.40
CA LYS A 425 3.82 25.96 -0.57
C LYS A 425 2.48 26.51 -1.08
N VAL A 426 2.51 27.48 -1.99
CA VAL A 426 1.30 28.19 -2.43
C VAL A 426 1.13 28.02 -3.94
N GLN A 427 -0.02 27.48 -4.34
CA GLN A 427 -0.39 27.32 -5.74
C GLN A 427 -0.79 28.68 -6.34
N ARG A 428 -0.21 29.05 -7.49
CA ARG A 428 -0.46 30.34 -8.16
C ARG A 428 -0.69 30.16 -9.66
N TRP A 429 -1.59 29.25 -10.02
CA TRP A 429 -1.88 28.84 -11.41
C TRP A 429 -2.17 30.00 -12.36
N THR A 430 -2.81 31.07 -11.87
CA THR A 430 -3.20 32.23 -12.68
C THR A 430 -2.14 33.34 -12.75
N THR A 431 -1.06 33.25 -11.97
CA THR A 431 0.00 34.27 -11.97
C THR A 431 0.89 34.11 -13.21
N PRO A 432 0.98 35.12 -14.10
CA PRO A 432 1.85 35.06 -15.27
C PRO A 432 3.31 34.81 -14.89
N GLY A 433 3.97 33.89 -15.59
CA GLY A 433 5.37 33.54 -15.35
C GLY A 433 5.64 32.74 -14.07
N TRP A 434 4.62 32.33 -13.31
CA TRP A 434 4.82 31.48 -12.13
C TRP A 434 5.35 30.08 -12.52
N LEU A 435 4.75 29.46 -13.53
CA LEU A 435 5.38 28.33 -14.24
C LEU A 435 6.47 28.90 -15.16
N ASP A 436 7.69 28.93 -14.65
CA ASP A 436 8.85 29.65 -15.18
C ASP A 436 9.65 28.87 -16.23
N GLU A 437 9.32 27.59 -16.45
CA GLU A 437 9.94 26.76 -17.47
C GLU A 437 8.93 26.31 -18.53
N THR A 438 9.36 26.25 -19.79
CA THR A 438 8.63 25.59 -20.87
C THR A 438 9.46 24.42 -21.39
N LEU A 439 8.89 23.22 -21.35
CA LEU A 439 9.59 21.98 -21.65
C LEU A 439 9.02 21.35 -22.93
N ASP A 440 9.90 21.07 -23.90
CA ASP A 440 9.61 20.23 -25.06
C ASP A 440 10.03 18.79 -24.74
N LEU A 441 9.04 17.91 -24.62
CA LEU A 441 9.19 16.56 -24.09
C LEU A 441 8.78 15.52 -25.12
N GLU A 442 9.47 14.38 -25.09
CA GLU A 442 9.09 13.16 -25.78
C GLU A 442 9.22 11.97 -24.83
N GLY A 443 8.50 10.89 -25.11
CA GLY A 443 8.58 9.73 -24.25
C GLY A 443 7.54 8.68 -24.54
N PHE A 444 7.09 8.02 -23.47
CA PHE A 444 6.18 6.90 -23.52
C PHE A 444 5.05 7.08 -22.53
N CYS A 445 3.86 6.64 -22.94
CA CYS A 445 2.69 6.53 -22.09
C CYS A 445 2.09 5.14 -22.26
N PRO A 446 1.20 4.71 -21.35
CA PRO A 446 0.48 3.47 -21.52
C PRO A 446 -0.34 3.48 -22.81
N ALA A 447 -0.14 2.49 -23.68
CA ALA A 447 -0.97 2.31 -24.87
C ALA A 447 -2.38 1.81 -24.55
N VAL A 448 -2.66 1.54 -23.28
CA VAL A 448 -3.83 0.85 -22.74
C VAL A 448 -5.11 1.35 -23.39
N VAL A 449 -5.56 0.58 -24.35
CA VAL A 449 -6.97 0.54 -24.72
C VAL A 449 -7.35 -0.90 -24.38
N ILE A 450 -8.10 -1.05 -23.30
CA ILE A 450 -8.56 -2.37 -22.86
C ILE A 450 -9.68 -2.75 -23.81
N HIS A 451 -9.35 -3.68 -24.71
CA HIS A 451 -10.14 -4.02 -25.88
C HIS A 451 -10.94 -5.31 -25.70
N ASP A 452 -10.60 -6.14 -24.71
CA ASP A 452 -11.19 -7.47 -24.55
C ASP A 452 -11.03 -8.03 -23.11
N MET A 453 -11.73 -9.13 -22.87
CA MET A 453 -11.74 -9.87 -21.60
C MET A 453 -10.38 -10.53 -21.26
N ASN A 454 -9.41 -10.55 -22.19
CA ASN A 454 -8.12 -11.23 -22.02
C ASN A 454 -6.96 -10.25 -21.78
N THR A 455 -7.24 -8.95 -21.72
CA THR A 455 -6.18 -7.93 -21.64
C THR A 455 -5.39 -8.06 -20.33
N LEU A 456 -6.06 -8.22 -19.19
CA LEU A 456 -5.37 -8.41 -17.90
C LEU A 456 -4.54 -9.69 -17.89
N ASP A 457 -5.11 -10.79 -18.38
CA ASP A 457 -4.43 -12.10 -18.50
C ASP A 457 -3.12 -11.98 -19.30
N SER A 458 -3.17 -11.30 -20.45
CA SER A 458 -1.99 -11.05 -21.27
C SER A 458 -0.94 -10.22 -20.53
N MET A 459 -1.36 -9.16 -19.82
CA MET A 459 -0.45 -8.30 -19.05
C MET A 459 0.15 -9.00 -17.82
N MET A 460 -0.57 -9.94 -17.21
CA MET A 460 -0.06 -10.75 -16.12
C MET A 460 0.98 -11.77 -16.59
N ALA A 461 0.89 -12.26 -17.82
CA ALA A 461 1.80 -13.25 -18.36
C ALA A 461 3.23 -12.74 -18.56
N ALA A 462 3.42 -11.48 -18.99
CA ALA A 462 4.75 -10.90 -19.22
C ALA A 462 4.76 -9.36 -19.29
N ASP A 463 5.87 -8.74 -18.89
CA ASP A 463 6.01 -7.27 -18.83
C ASP A 463 5.97 -6.62 -20.23
N GLU A 464 6.43 -7.32 -21.28
CA GLU A 464 6.33 -6.87 -22.67
C GLU A 464 4.91 -6.85 -23.24
N ASN A 465 3.96 -7.50 -22.56
CA ASN A 465 2.54 -7.44 -22.93
C ASN A 465 1.90 -6.14 -22.45
N ILE A 466 2.54 -5.41 -21.54
CA ILE A 466 2.13 -4.07 -21.13
C ILE A 466 2.58 -3.07 -22.21
N LYS A 467 1.71 -2.85 -23.19
CA LYS A 467 2.03 -2.07 -24.41
C LYS A 467 2.16 -0.58 -24.12
N LEU A 468 3.11 0.04 -24.82
CA LEU A 468 3.45 1.47 -24.71
C LEU A 468 3.17 2.20 -26.02
N SER A 469 2.73 3.46 -25.90
CA SER A 469 2.58 4.43 -26.99
C SER A 469 3.63 5.50 -26.86
N VAL A 470 4.17 5.98 -27.98
CA VAL A 470 5.02 7.18 -27.96
C VAL A 470 4.17 8.43 -27.80
N LEU A 471 4.70 9.42 -27.12
CA LEU A 471 4.07 10.71 -26.91
C LEU A 471 5.08 11.85 -27.11
N GLU A 472 4.57 12.97 -27.58
CA GLU A 472 5.25 14.26 -27.61
C GLU A 472 4.38 15.33 -26.97
N LEU A 473 4.95 16.14 -26.07
CA LEU A 473 4.23 17.17 -25.34
C LEU A 473 5.05 18.43 -25.17
N LYS A 474 4.34 19.56 -25.08
CA LYS A 474 4.88 20.85 -24.67
C LYS A 474 4.15 21.32 -23.41
N ILE A 475 4.86 21.37 -22.29
CA ILE A 475 4.28 21.73 -20.98
C ILE A 475 4.97 22.96 -20.38
N ARG A 476 4.27 23.66 -19.49
CA ARG A 476 4.86 24.65 -18.58
C ARG A 476 5.07 24.02 -17.21
N ALA A 477 6.21 24.25 -16.59
CA ALA A 477 6.55 23.69 -15.29
C ALA A 477 7.12 24.76 -14.36
N ARG A 478 7.02 24.48 -13.06
CA ARG A 478 7.67 25.26 -12.00
C ARG A 478 9.08 24.71 -11.75
N SER A 479 10.10 25.57 -11.73
CA SER A 479 11.49 25.17 -11.43
C SER A 479 11.70 24.74 -9.97
N LYS A 480 10.89 25.29 -9.05
CA LYS A 480 10.94 24.96 -7.61
C LYS A 480 9.99 23.79 -7.28
N PRO A 481 10.47 22.76 -6.56
CA PRO A 481 9.60 21.66 -6.14
C PRO A 481 8.62 22.14 -5.06
N PHE A 482 7.41 21.57 -5.07
CA PHE A 482 6.43 21.79 -4.01
C PHE A 482 6.48 20.69 -2.94
N ASP A 483 6.96 19.50 -3.32
CA ASP A 483 7.11 18.36 -2.42
C ASP A 483 8.32 17.48 -2.81
N ARG A 484 8.77 16.66 -1.87
CA ARG A 484 9.89 15.73 -2.02
C ARG A 484 9.60 14.42 -1.31
N GLY A 485 9.49 13.36 -2.09
CA GLY A 485 9.43 11.99 -1.58
C GLY A 485 10.83 11.40 -1.32
N ALA A 486 10.87 10.12 -0.96
CA ALA A 486 12.12 9.40 -0.67
C ALA A 486 13.09 9.37 -1.87
N MET A 487 12.55 9.31 -3.09
CA MET A 487 13.35 9.13 -4.31
C MET A 487 13.21 10.25 -5.34
N ARG A 488 12.15 11.07 -5.27
CA ARG A 488 11.77 12.01 -6.34
C ARG A 488 11.34 13.36 -5.76
N ASN A 489 11.67 14.43 -6.46
CA ASN A 489 11.05 15.75 -6.28
C ASN A 489 9.78 15.85 -7.13
N ALA A 490 8.77 16.56 -6.64
CA ALA A 490 7.53 16.85 -7.34
C ALA A 490 7.41 18.35 -7.66
N PHE A 491 7.05 18.65 -8.90
CA PHE A 491 6.94 20.00 -9.45
C PHE A 491 5.56 20.22 -10.05
N TYR A 492 5.01 21.43 -9.89
CA TYR A 492 3.78 21.80 -10.58
C TYR A 492 4.02 21.94 -12.07
N ALA A 493 3.14 21.36 -12.88
CA ALA A 493 3.16 21.50 -14.31
C ALA A 493 1.75 21.70 -14.87
N SER A 494 1.65 22.25 -16.08
CA SER A 494 0.40 22.40 -16.81
C SER A 494 0.62 22.25 -18.31
N SER A 495 -0.43 21.87 -19.01
CA SER A 495 -0.45 21.94 -20.46
C SER A 495 -0.23 23.38 -20.97
N THR A 496 0.34 23.50 -22.18
CA THR A 496 0.38 24.76 -22.93
C THR A 496 -0.87 25.01 -23.77
N ILE A 497 -1.70 24.00 -23.95
CA ILE A 497 -2.86 23.97 -24.85
C ILE A 497 -4.16 23.99 -24.04
N ALA A 498 -4.22 23.21 -22.97
CA ALA A 498 -5.38 22.96 -22.14
C ALA A 498 -5.15 23.45 -20.69
N ASP A 499 -6.22 23.59 -19.92
CA ASP A 499 -6.14 23.90 -18.48
C ASP A 499 -5.89 22.63 -17.63
N THR A 500 -5.23 21.63 -18.21
CA THR A 500 -4.92 20.39 -17.51
C THR A 500 -3.66 20.59 -16.66
N ARG A 501 -3.78 20.29 -15.37
CA ARG A 501 -2.72 20.40 -14.36
C ARG A 501 -2.10 19.04 -14.08
N PHE A 502 -0.79 19.05 -13.93
CA PHE A 502 0.04 17.87 -13.78
C PHE A 502 1.01 18.03 -12.63
N VAL A 503 1.54 16.89 -12.20
CA VAL A 503 2.73 16.77 -11.37
C VAL A 503 3.83 16.20 -12.23
N LEU A 504 4.93 16.95 -12.36
CA LEU A 504 6.16 16.46 -12.96
C LEU A 504 7.05 15.93 -11.83
N LYS A 505 7.45 14.67 -11.89
CA LYS A 505 8.33 14.04 -10.90
C LYS A 505 9.69 13.76 -11.52
N SER A 506 10.76 14.02 -10.76
CA SER A 506 12.12 13.71 -11.19
C SER A 506 12.94 13.10 -10.08
N PHE A 507 13.78 12.11 -10.40
CA PHE A 507 14.66 11.46 -9.43
C PHE A 507 15.62 12.43 -8.74
N LEU A 508 15.88 12.18 -7.45
CA LEU A 508 16.81 12.96 -6.63
C LEU A 508 18.27 12.73 -7.00
N ARG A 509 18.59 11.51 -7.46
CA ARG A 509 19.93 11.10 -7.87
C ARG A 509 19.91 10.76 -9.35
N HIS A 510 20.89 11.29 -10.07
CA HIS A 510 21.04 11.03 -11.49
C HIS A 510 21.82 9.74 -11.74
N GLY A 511 21.27 8.86 -12.56
CA GLY A 511 21.86 7.57 -12.91
C GLY A 511 21.56 7.16 -14.35
N GLU A 512 22.29 6.16 -14.85
CA GLU A 512 22.13 5.68 -16.23
C GLU A 512 20.76 4.99 -16.46
N ASP A 513 20.15 4.44 -15.41
CA ASP A 513 18.94 3.62 -15.51
C ASP A 513 17.62 4.38 -15.23
N GLU A 514 17.65 5.71 -15.08
CA GLU A 514 16.47 6.51 -14.72
C GLU A 514 15.26 6.25 -15.64
N ARG A 515 15.50 6.18 -16.95
CA ARG A 515 14.44 6.00 -17.94
C ARG A 515 13.86 4.59 -17.92
N ALA A 516 14.71 3.59 -17.69
CA ALA A 516 14.30 2.21 -17.51
C ALA A 516 13.44 2.06 -16.23
N GLN A 517 13.87 2.66 -15.12
CA GLN A 517 13.09 2.68 -13.87
C GLN A 517 11.74 3.37 -14.04
N ALA A 518 11.71 4.57 -14.66
CA ALA A 518 10.47 5.28 -14.92
C ALA A 518 9.52 4.52 -15.86
N ALA A 519 10.07 3.80 -16.85
CA ALA A 519 9.27 2.96 -17.74
C ALA A 519 8.69 1.73 -17.00
N GLU A 520 9.44 1.17 -16.04
CA GLU A 520 8.94 0.07 -15.21
C GLU A 520 7.84 0.53 -14.25
N ASP A 521 8.02 1.67 -13.55
CA ASP A 521 6.99 2.27 -12.72
C ASP A 521 5.70 2.54 -13.52
N MET A 522 5.85 3.03 -14.77
CA MET A 522 4.73 3.22 -15.70
C MET A 522 4.00 1.91 -16.02
N ARG A 523 4.73 0.81 -16.25
CA ARG A 523 4.12 -0.50 -16.50
C ARG A 523 3.40 -1.04 -15.27
N ILE A 524 3.97 -0.87 -14.08
CA ILE A 524 3.36 -1.29 -12.80
C ILE A 524 2.00 -0.59 -12.62
N GLN A 525 1.99 0.74 -12.72
CA GLN A 525 0.77 1.51 -12.52
C GLN A 525 -0.29 1.20 -13.58
N THR A 526 0.15 0.89 -14.80
CA THR A 526 -0.71 0.40 -15.88
C THR A 526 -1.35 -0.95 -15.56
N LEU A 527 -0.59 -1.91 -15.03
CA LEU A 527 -1.10 -3.21 -14.63
C LEU A 527 -2.09 -3.07 -13.45
N CYS A 528 -1.79 -2.22 -12.47
CA CYS A 528 -2.70 -1.92 -11.36
C CYS A 528 -4.04 -1.39 -11.85
N LYS A 529 -4.01 -0.52 -12.86
CA LYS A 529 -5.22 0.01 -13.50
C LYS A 529 -6.04 -1.06 -14.22
N ALA A 530 -5.39 -2.04 -14.86
CA ALA A 530 -6.09 -3.16 -15.49
C ALA A 530 -6.80 -4.04 -14.44
N PHE A 531 -6.17 -4.30 -13.29
CA PHE A 531 -6.85 -4.94 -12.15
C PHE A 531 -8.02 -4.11 -11.63
N ALA A 532 -7.87 -2.78 -11.52
CA ALA A 532 -8.93 -1.90 -11.04
C ALA A 532 -10.16 -1.91 -11.95
N LEU A 533 -9.97 -1.91 -13.27
CA LEU A 533 -11.08 -2.07 -14.22
C LEU A 533 -11.84 -3.36 -13.98
N GLU A 534 -11.11 -4.45 -13.79
CA GLU A 534 -11.76 -5.72 -13.53
C GLU A 534 -12.54 -5.71 -12.20
N PHE A 535 -11.89 -5.27 -11.13
CA PHE A 535 -12.46 -5.16 -9.81
C PHE A 535 -13.73 -4.29 -9.79
N ASN A 536 -13.70 -3.12 -10.45
CA ASN A 536 -14.84 -2.23 -10.58
C ASN A 536 -15.99 -2.87 -11.37
N GLY A 537 -15.69 -3.61 -12.43
CA GLY A 537 -16.69 -4.31 -13.24
C GLY A 537 -17.42 -5.42 -12.47
N LEU A 538 -16.71 -6.10 -11.56
CA LEU A 538 -17.27 -7.15 -10.70
C LEU A 538 -18.21 -6.60 -9.63
N LEU A 539 -17.77 -5.54 -8.93
CA LEU A 539 -18.48 -4.99 -7.76
C LEU A 539 -19.39 -3.80 -8.09
N LYS A 540 -19.30 -3.24 -9.30
CA LYS A 540 -20.05 -2.04 -9.70
C LYS A 540 -19.85 -0.90 -8.69
N ILE A 541 -18.60 -0.61 -8.34
CA ILE A 541 -18.20 0.45 -7.40
C ILE A 541 -18.46 1.84 -8.00
N GLU A 542 -19.02 2.77 -7.22
CA GLU A 542 -19.21 4.17 -7.63
C GLU A 542 -18.84 5.13 -6.48
N PRO A 543 -17.97 6.13 -6.71
CA PRO A 543 -17.13 6.28 -7.90
C PRO A 543 -16.13 5.11 -8.05
N PRO A 544 -15.72 4.74 -9.28
CA PRO A 544 -14.82 3.61 -9.51
C PRO A 544 -13.48 3.79 -8.79
N LEU A 545 -12.93 2.73 -8.19
CA LEU A 545 -11.54 2.74 -7.72
C LEU A 545 -10.62 2.93 -8.92
N ASP A 546 -9.73 3.91 -8.89
CA ASP A 546 -8.89 4.24 -10.04
C ASP A 546 -7.42 4.38 -9.69
N PHE A 547 -6.54 4.13 -10.66
CA PHE A 547 -5.14 4.50 -10.61
C PHE A 547 -4.85 5.57 -11.64
N LEU A 548 -4.10 6.61 -11.25
CA LEU A 548 -3.52 7.54 -12.21
C LEU A 548 -2.70 6.78 -13.26
N VAL A 549 -2.56 7.34 -14.45
CA VAL A 549 -1.55 6.89 -15.41
C VAL A 549 -0.37 7.83 -15.34
N THR A 550 0.82 7.26 -15.41
CA THR A 550 2.07 8.02 -15.47
C THR A 550 2.69 7.90 -16.86
N SER A 551 3.35 8.95 -17.31
CA SER A 551 4.10 8.98 -18.58
C SER A 551 5.58 9.14 -18.29
N CYS A 552 6.42 8.35 -18.95
CA CYS A 552 7.88 8.44 -18.86
C CYS A 552 8.39 9.38 -19.96
N LEU A 553 8.96 10.53 -19.58
CA LEU A 553 9.33 11.65 -20.46
C LEU A 553 10.82 11.96 -20.40
N GLN A 554 11.35 12.51 -21.49
CA GLN A 554 12.68 13.10 -21.59
C GLN A 554 12.62 14.43 -22.36
N SER A 555 13.53 15.35 -22.03
CA SER A 555 13.70 16.59 -22.81
C SER A 555 14.25 16.29 -24.20
N LYS A 556 13.67 16.96 -25.22
CA LYS A 556 14.20 16.94 -26.60
C LYS A 556 15.52 17.73 -26.73
N SER A 557 15.89 18.54 -25.73
CA SER A 557 17.12 19.34 -25.76
C SER A 557 18.37 18.47 -25.62
N LYS A 558 19.40 18.77 -26.44
CA LYS A 558 20.67 18.03 -26.46
C LYS A 558 21.54 18.23 -25.22
N THR A 559 21.27 19.26 -24.40
CA THR A 559 22.17 19.69 -23.33
C THR A 559 21.87 19.07 -21.96
N ARG A 560 20.71 18.41 -21.78
CA ARG A 560 20.38 17.63 -20.56
C ARG A 560 19.22 16.65 -20.83
N LYS A 561 19.54 15.38 -21.10
CA LYS A 561 18.53 14.29 -21.18
C LYS A 561 18.16 13.82 -19.78
N LYS A 562 17.38 14.64 -19.06
CA LYS A 562 16.84 14.25 -17.76
C LYS A 562 15.52 13.50 -17.98
N CYS A 563 15.37 12.33 -17.36
CA CYS A 563 14.11 11.61 -17.38
C CYS A 563 13.18 12.15 -16.29
N SER A 564 11.89 12.21 -16.57
CA SER A 564 10.87 12.63 -15.61
C SER A 564 9.58 11.84 -15.85
N SER A 565 8.82 11.61 -14.78
CA SER A 565 7.46 11.09 -14.91
C SER A 565 6.44 12.23 -14.84
N LEU A 566 5.34 12.08 -15.56
CA LEU A 566 4.23 13.04 -15.59
C LEU A 566 2.93 12.33 -15.26
N GLU A 567 2.20 12.86 -14.29
CA GLU A 567 0.88 12.38 -13.88
C GLU A 567 -0.07 13.55 -13.62
N LEU A 568 -1.38 13.30 -13.54
CA LEU A 568 -2.35 14.34 -13.19
C LEU A 568 -2.16 14.83 -11.76
N LEU A 569 -2.41 16.13 -11.54
CA LEU A 569 -2.48 16.68 -10.18
C LEU A 569 -3.75 16.19 -9.49
N LEU A 570 -3.61 15.69 -8.25
CA LEU A 570 -4.72 15.37 -7.36
C LEU A 570 -4.90 16.51 -6.36
N ASP A 571 -6.12 17.04 -6.28
CA ASP A 571 -6.53 18.02 -5.29
C ASP A 571 -7.32 17.30 -4.19
N GLY A 572 -6.85 17.36 -2.94
CA GLY A 572 -7.54 16.79 -1.78
C GLY A 572 -6.60 16.28 -0.70
N GLU A 573 -7.17 15.59 0.28
CA GLU A 573 -6.39 14.99 1.37
C GLU A 573 -5.77 13.68 0.89
N TYR A 574 -4.45 13.59 1.02
CA TYR A 574 -3.71 12.39 0.64
C TYR A 574 -3.76 11.35 1.76
N VAL A 575 -4.36 10.19 1.47
CA VAL A 575 -4.52 9.08 2.41
C VAL A 575 -3.73 7.87 1.92
N LYS A 576 -3.03 7.22 2.85
CA LYS A 576 -2.42 5.90 2.65
C LYS A 576 -3.30 4.86 3.33
N TYR A 577 -3.70 3.82 2.60
CA TYR A 577 -4.63 2.79 3.07
C TYR A 577 -3.89 1.53 3.54
N ASN A 578 -2.81 1.17 2.85
CA ASN A 578 -1.90 0.11 3.28
C ASN A 578 -0.47 0.36 2.76
N ASN A 579 0.47 -0.48 3.16
CA ASN A 579 1.84 -0.46 2.65
C ASN A 579 2.32 -1.87 2.23
N ASN A 580 3.58 -1.98 1.83
CA ASN A 580 4.23 -3.23 1.44
C ASN A 580 4.78 -4.09 2.60
N THR A 581 4.65 -3.64 3.86
CA THR A 581 5.24 -4.23 5.08
C THR A 581 4.21 -4.36 6.22
N ALA A 582 3.00 -4.82 5.90
CA ALA A 582 1.89 -5.17 6.81
C ALA A 582 1.14 -4.01 7.48
N TRP A 583 1.48 -2.74 7.20
CA TRP A 583 0.71 -1.61 7.72
C TRP A 583 -0.64 -1.49 7.02
N VAL A 584 -1.69 -1.28 7.82
CA VAL A 584 -3.05 -0.97 7.38
C VAL A 584 -3.50 0.28 8.12
N ASN A 585 -4.28 1.13 7.44
CA ASN A 585 -4.84 2.32 8.06
C ASN A 585 -6.02 1.93 8.98
N ASP A 586 -5.71 1.66 10.24
CA ASP A 586 -6.69 1.33 11.29
C ASP A 586 -7.39 2.58 11.88
N GLU A 587 -7.05 3.79 11.44
CA GLU A 587 -7.74 5.03 11.86
C GLU A 587 -9.07 5.21 11.11
N LEU A 588 -9.27 4.46 10.02
CA LEU A 588 -10.46 4.48 9.18
C LEU A 588 -11.05 3.06 9.01
N PRO A 589 -11.35 2.31 10.10
CA PRO A 589 -11.71 0.89 10.00
C PRO A 589 -13.09 0.66 9.35
N ASP A 590 -14.03 1.56 9.61
CA ASP A 590 -15.39 1.53 9.05
C ASP A 590 -15.52 2.34 7.75
N ASP A 591 -14.41 2.94 7.28
CA ASP A 591 -14.42 3.64 6.00
C ASP A 591 -14.58 2.65 4.84
N SER A 592 -15.62 2.89 4.04
CA SER A 592 -15.97 2.00 2.93
C SER A 592 -14.85 1.90 1.89
N PHE A 593 -14.08 2.97 1.69
CA PHE A 593 -13.02 2.95 0.70
C PHE A 593 -11.77 2.25 1.23
N ASN A 594 -11.44 2.40 2.51
CA ASN A 594 -10.37 1.63 3.15
C ASN A 594 -10.64 0.12 3.06
N GLN A 595 -11.86 -0.33 3.38
CA GLN A 595 -12.27 -1.73 3.21
C GLN A 595 -12.14 -2.17 1.73
N THR A 596 -12.56 -1.33 0.80
CA THR A 596 -12.42 -1.55 -0.64
C THR A 596 -10.95 -1.70 -1.05
N ALA A 597 -10.06 -0.87 -0.51
CA ALA A 597 -8.63 -0.90 -0.78
C ALA A 597 -7.98 -2.21 -0.27
N GLN A 598 -8.30 -2.65 0.95
CA GLN A 598 -7.79 -3.93 1.47
C GLN A 598 -8.30 -5.12 0.64
N ALA A 599 -9.57 -5.09 0.25
CA ALA A 599 -10.15 -6.12 -0.61
C ALA A 599 -9.57 -6.10 -2.03
N PHE A 600 -9.22 -4.93 -2.57
CA PHE A 600 -8.53 -4.81 -3.85
C PHE A 600 -7.16 -5.49 -3.82
N SER A 601 -6.35 -5.23 -2.78
CA SER A 601 -5.07 -5.94 -2.59
C SER A 601 -5.29 -7.47 -2.56
N HIS A 602 -6.25 -7.96 -1.77
CA HIS A 602 -6.57 -9.39 -1.70
C HIS A 602 -7.03 -9.95 -3.05
N PHE A 603 -7.91 -9.23 -3.76
CA PHE A 603 -8.39 -9.60 -5.09
C PHE A 603 -7.23 -9.78 -6.08
N THR A 604 -6.23 -8.91 -6.07
CA THR A 604 -5.09 -9.03 -7.00
C THR A 604 -4.28 -10.30 -6.78
N PHE A 605 -4.15 -10.75 -5.53
CA PHE A 605 -3.53 -12.03 -5.18
C PHE A 605 -4.37 -13.22 -5.65
N GLU A 606 -5.68 -13.18 -5.40
CA GLU A 606 -6.59 -14.24 -5.83
C GLU A 606 -6.64 -14.35 -7.36
N ARG A 607 -6.86 -13.22 -8.04
CA ARG A 607 -7.03 -13.12 -9.50
C ARG A 607 -5.78 -13.51 -10.27
N SER A 608 -4.60 -13.33 -9.68
CA SER A 608 -3.30 -13.72 -10.25
C SER A 608 -2.82 -15.10 -9.83
N TRP A 609 -3.63 -15.90 -9.12
CA TRP A 609 -3.25 -17.23 -8.62
C TRP A 609 -2.02 -17.21 -7.70
N GLY A 610 -1.92 -16.18 -6.87
CA GLY A 610 -0.82 -16.00 -5.92
C GLY A 610 0.51 -15.63 -6.56
N LEU A 611 0.51 -15.15 -7.81
CA LEU A 611 1.71 -14.69 -8.51
C LEU A 611 2.02 -13.22 -8.22
N LEU A 612 0.99 -12.39 -8.03
CA LEU A 612 1.09 -10.95 -7.86
C LEU A 612 0.30 -10.48 -6.65
N LEU A 613 0.77 -9.45 -5.95
CA LEU A 613 0.00 -8.72 -4.94
C LEU A 613 0.25 -7.23 -5.14
N ILE A 614 -0.80 -6.43 -5.26
CA ILE A 614 -0.69 -4.97 -5.30
C ILE A 614 -0.94 -4.42 -3.90
N ASN A 615 -0.01 -3.62 -3.41
CA ASN A 615 -0.09 -2.93 -2.13
C ASN A 615 0.51 -1.52 -2.24
N ASP A 616 0.73 -0.88 -1.10
CA ASP A 616 1.09 0.54 -1.05
C ASP A 616 0.01 1.43 -1.68
N LEU A 617 -1.25 1.10 -1.37
CA LEU A 617 -2.42 1.82 -1.88
C LEU A 617 -2.53 3.16 -1.18
N GLN A 618 -2.41 4.23 -1.96
CA GLN A 618 -2.38 5.61 -1.48
C GLN A 618 -2.85 6.57 -2.57
N GLY A 619 -3.46 7.69 -2.17
CA GLY A 619 -3.98 8.67 -3.11
C GLY A 619 -4.98 9.62 -2.48
N VAL A 620 -5.89 10.15 -3.28
CA VAL A 620 -6.94 11.09 -2.86
C VAL A 620 -8.29 10.48 -3.23
N ASP A 621 -9.18 10.35 -2.24
CA ASP A 621 -10.47 9.69 -2.39
C ASP A 621 -10.33 8.30 -3.05
N HIS A 622 -10.99 8.10 -4.20
CA HIS A 622 -10.99 6.87 -4.98
C HIS A 622 -9.88 6.78 -6.02
N ILE A 623 -9.02 7.81 -6.14
CA ILE A 623 -7.96 7.89 -7.15
C ILE A 623 -6.60 7.68 -6.48
N LEU A 624 -6.00 6.53 -6.78
CA LEU A 624 -4.74 6.04 -6.24
C LEU A 624 -3.56 6.37 -7.15
N THR A 625 -2.37 6.48 -6.57
CA THR A 625 -1.11 6.71 -7.30
C THR A 625 0.06 6.03 -6.59
N ASP A 626 1.17 5.87 -7.32
CA ASP A 626 2.40 5.24 -6.83
C ASP A 626 2.17 3.88 -6.10
N PRO A 627 1.39 2.93 -6.68
CA PRO A 627 1.24 1.61 -6.08
C PRO A 627 2.54 0.81 -6.19
N THR A 628 2.68 -0.19 -5.31
CA THR A 628 3.76 -1.17 -5.38
C THR A 628 3.19 -2.53 -5.82
N ILE A 629 3.89 -3.21 -6.73
CA ILE A 629 3.58 -4.60 -7.07
C ILE A 629 4.61 -5.55 -6.49
N GLN A 630 4.12 -6.63 -5.92
CA GLN A 630 4.90 -7.72 -5.35
C GLN A 630 4.72 -8.93 -6.25
N THR A 631 5.81 -9.61 -6.60
CA THR A 631 5.78 -10.76 -7.53
C THR A 631 6.51 -11.96 -6.96
N ARG A 632 5.98 -13.15 -7.24
CA ARG A 632 6.66 -14.42 -6.95
C ARG A 632 7.80 -14.69 -7.93
N ASP A 633 7.73 -14.13 -9.14
CA ASP A 633 8.77 -14.20 -10.14
C ASP A 633 9.83 -13.09 -9.91
N PRO A 634 11.08 -13.44 -9.56
CA PRO A 634 12.14 -12.47 -9.28
C PRO A 634 12.64 -11.71 -10.50
N GLU A 635 12.33 -12.17 -11.73
CA GLU A 635 12.74 -11.47 -12.96
C GLU A 635 11.71 -10.43 -13.43
N ARG A 636 10.52 -10.41 -12.82
CA ARG A 636 9.49 -9.39 -13.10
C ARG A 636 9.65 -8.16 -12.24
N PHE A 637 9.52 -6.99 -12.86
CA PHE A 637 9.60 -5.69 -12.18
C PHE A 637 10.86 -5.55 -11.29
N LYS A 638 12.01 -5.96 -11.83
CA LYS A 638 13.28 -6.09 -11.09
C LYS A 638 13.88 -4.74 -10.67
N LEU A 639 13.59 -3.68 -11.42
CA LEU A 639 14.09 -2.33 -11.14
C LEU A 639 13.33 -1.65 -10.00
N HIS A 640 12.10 -2.08 -9.71
CA HIS A 640 11.17 -1.43 -8.79
C HIS A 640 11.54 -1.67 -7.33
N GLN A 641 12.13 -0.68 -6.66
CA GLN A 641 12.80 -0.79 -5.35
C GLN A 641 11.94 -1.30 -4.18
N ASN A 642 10.61 -1.18 -4.28
CA ASN A 642 9.69 -1.55 -3.22
C ASN A 642 9.09 -2.97 -3.38
N ASN A 643 9.51 -3.71 -4.42
CA ASN A 643 9.17 -5.13 -4.60
C ASN A 643 9.98 -6.00 -3.61
N LEU A 644 9.30 -6.49 -2.58
CA LEU A 644 9.82 -7.40 -1.55
C LEU A 644 9.52 -8.88 -1.88
N GLY A 645 8.86 -9.13 -3.01
CA GLY A 645 8.51 -10.46 -3.49
C GLY A 645 7.58 -11.22 -2.53
N VAL A 646 7.85 -12.51 -2.36
CA VAL A 646 7.03 -13.43 -1.54
C VAL A 646 6.96 -13.01 -0.07
N GLU A 647 7.96 -12.30 0.45
CA GLU A 647 7.95 -11.80 1.83
C GLU A 647 6.83 -10.77 2.04
N SER A 648 6.50 -9.96 1.03
CA SER A 648 5.36 -9.04 1.11
C SER A 648 4.02 -9.78 1.16
N PHE A 649 3.91 -10.95 0.52
CA PHE A 649 2.71 -11.78 0.62
C PHE A 649 2.51 -12.26 2.06
N LYS A 650 3.60 -12.68 2.73
CA LYS A 650 3.56 -13.07 4.14
C LYS A 650 3.12 -11.91 5.02
N PHE A 651 3.69 -10.72 4.81
CA PHE A 651 3.29 -9.51 5.53
C PHE A 651 1.80 -9.19 5.34
N PHE A 652 1.30 -9.26 4.12
CA PHE A 652 -0.11 -9.02 3.81
C PHE A 652 -1.02 -10.01 4.55
N PHE A 653 -0.82 -11.32 4.39
CA PHE A 653 -1.70 -12.33 5.02
C PHE A 653 -1.56 -12.41 6.55
N ALA A 654 -0.44 -11.96 7.11
CA ALA A 654 -0.27 -11.86 8.56
C ALA A 654 -1.20 -10.80 9.19
N ARG A 655 -1.50 -9.70 8.49
CA ARG A 655 -2.39 -8.63 8.99
C ARG A 655 -3.80 -8.68 8.40
N HIS A 656 -3.95 -9.13 7.16
CA HIS A 656 -5.20 -9.07 6.42
C HIS A 656 -6.29 -9.90 7.08
N GLU A 657 -7.47 -9.29 7.18
CA GLU A 657 -8.72 -9.93 7.60
C GLU A 657 -9.77 -9.68 6.52
N CYS A 658 -10.39 -10.75 6.02
CA CYS A 658 -11.40 -10.63 4.97
C CYS A 658 -12.59 -9.80 5.46
N ASN A 659 -12.90 -8.72 4.72
CA ASN A 659 -14.05 -7.86 4.99
C ASN A 659 -15.26 -8.23 4.11
N SER A 660 -16.31 -7.40 4.13
CA SER A 660 -17.53 -7.60 3.35
C SER A 660 -17.27 -7.68 1.85
N VAL A 661 -16.37 -6.85 1.32
CA VAL A 661 -16.01 -6.81 -0.10
C VAL A 661 -15.26 -8.08 -0.52
N CYS A 662 -14.33 -8.58 0.32
CA CYS A 662 -13.68 -9.88 0.09
C CYS A 662 -14.71 -11.03 -0.01
N ARG A 663 -15.72 -11.01 0.87
CA ARG A 663 -16.80 -12.02 0.89
C ARG A 663 -17.72 -11.89 -0.32
N GLU A 664 -18.04 -10.68 -0.74
CA GLU A 664 -18.85 -10.43 -1.95
C GLU A 664 -18.16 -10.94 -3.21
N LEU A 665 -16.84 -10.76 -3.32
CA LEU A 665 -16.02 -11.35 -4.39
C LEU A 665 -15.84 -12.87 -4.27
N GLY A 666 -16.18 -13.46 -3.12
CA GLY A 666 -15.97 -14.87 -2.81
C GLY A 666 -14.52 -15.30 -2.97
N LEU A 667 -13.59 -14.53 -2.41
CA LEU A 667 -12.15 -14.85 -2.41
C LEU A 667 -11.89 -16.05 -1.50
N LEU A 668 -11.09 -17.02 -1.97
CA LEU A 668 -10.84 -18.27 -1.24
C LEU A 668 -9.55 -18.23 -0.42
N SER A 669 -8.52 -17.54 -0.91
CA SER A 669 -7.27 -17.41 -0.18
C SER A 669 -7.45 -16.65 1.14
N ASN A 670 -6.73 -17.10 2.17
CA ASN A 670 -6.74 -16.53 3.52
C ASN A 670 -5.43 -16.89 4.23
N ARG A 671 -5.28 -16.44 5.47
CA ARG A 671 -4.07 -16.67 6.27
C ARG A 671 -3.75 -18.16 6.40
N GLU A 672 -4.73 -19.01 6.70
CA GLU A 672 -4.53 -20.45 6.94
C GLU A 672 -4.14 -21.21 5.67
N THR A 673 -4.80 -20.92 4.55
CA THR A 673 -4.54 -21.55 3.25
C THR A 673 -3.18 -21.11 2.69
N PHE A 674 -2.79 -19.84 2.90
CA PHE A 674 -1.46 -19.36 2.58
C PHE A 674 -0.38 -20.03 3.45
N ALA A 675 -0.57 -20.06 4.78
CA ALA A 675 0.37 -20.66 5.73
C ALA A 675 0.63 -22.14 5.47
N SER A 676 -0.40 -22.89 5.05
CA SER A 676 -0.30 -24.32 4.80
C SER A 676 0.28 -24.69 3.42
N GLY A 677 0.54 -23.71 2.55
CA GLY A 677 1.01 -23.93 1.18
C GLY A 677 -0.03 -24.61 0.27
N ARG A 678 -1.27 -24.77 0.74
CA ARG A 678 -2.40 -25.40 0.03
C ARG A 678 -3.39 -24.35 -0.46
N SER A 679 -2.89 -23.29 -1.09
CA SER A 679 -3.75 -22.19 -1.55
C SER A 679 -4.68 -22.68 -2.66
N GLU A 680 -5.99 -22.63 -2.38
CA GLU A 680 -7.03 -22.78 -3.39
C GLU A 680 -7.41 -21.39 -3.90
N PHE A 681 -7.56 -21.26 -5.21
CA PHE A 681 -7.90 -20.02 -5.87
C PHE A 681 -9.22 -20.15 -6.62
N ARG A 682 -9.96 -19.04 -6.67
CA ARG A 682 -11.19 -18.92 -7.42
C ARG A 682 -10.95 -19.19 -8.91
N LYS A 683 -11.62 -20.23 -9.40
CA LYS A 683 -11.49 -20.69 -10.80
C LYS A 683 -12.43 -20.00 -11.78
N GLU A 684 -13.55 -19.44 -11.30
CA GLU A 684 -14.57 -18.85 -12.16
C GLU A 684 -15.00 -17.48 -11.66
N TRP A 685 -14.96 -16.48 -12.55
CA TRP A 685 -15.40 -15.11 -12.27
C TRP A 685 -16.72 -14.80 -13.01
N PRO A 686 -17.63 -14.02 -12.40
CA PRO A 686 -18.88 -13.64 -13.06
C PRO A 686 -18.62 -12.68 -14.23
N VAL A 687 -19.61 -12.56 -15.12
CA VAL A 687 -19.55 -11.59 -16.21
C VAL A 687 -19.56 -10.17 -15.65
N MET A 688 -18.62 -9.37 -16.14
CA MET A 688 -18.26 -8.08 -15.57
C MET A 688 -19.03 -6.96 -16.25
N ALA A 689 -19.41 -5.93 -15.49
CA ALA A 689 -20.01 -4.73 -16.08
C ALA A 689 -19.00 -4.02 -16.99
N PRO A 690 -19.41 -3.48 -18.15
CA PRO A 690 -18.50 -2.85 -19.09
C PRO A 690 -17.96 -1.52 -18.53
N THR A 691 -16.68 -1.54 -18.18
CA THR A 691 -15.89 -0.37 -17.78
C THR A 691 -14.79 -0.12 -18.82
N VAL A 692 -14.58 1.14 -19.18
CA VAL A 692 -13.57 1.55 -20.17
C VAL A 692 -12.71 2.67 -19.58
N CYS A 693 -11.54 2.92 -20.18
CA CYS A 693 -10.74 4.10 -19.86
C CYS A 693 -11.11 5.27 -20.78
N CYS A 694 -11.03 6.49 -20.26
CA CYS A 694 -11.03 7.70 -21.08
C CYS A 694 -9.99 7.61 -22.21
N SER A 695 -10.36 8.03 -23.42
CA SER A 695 -9.52 7.99 -24.63
C SER A 695 -8.42 9.06 -24.63
N ASN A 696 -8.45 10.02 -23.72
CA ASN A 696 -7.31 10.90 -23.45
C ASN A 696 -6.20 10.09 -22.78
N LYS A 697 -5.07 9.91 -23.48
CA LYS A 697 -3.91 9.12 -23.03
C LYS A 697 -3.24 9.66 -21.77
N LEU A 698 -3.43 10.94 -21.46
CA LEU A 698 -2.90 11.60 -20.26
C LEU A 698 -3.88 11.54 -19.07
N CYS A 699 -5.14 11.19 -19.31
CA CYS A 699 -6.17 11.10 -18.29
C CYS A 699 -6.47 9.65 -17.94
N ARG A 700 -6.90 8.85 -18.94
CA ARG A 700 -7.26 7.44 -18.79
C ARG A 700 -8.19 7.11 -17.62
N SER A 701 -8.94 8.08 -17.06
CA SER A 701 -9.84 7.80 -15.95
C SER A 701 -10.79 6.66 -16.29
N ILE A 702 -11.00 5.76 -15.33
CA ILE A 702 -11.95 4.66 -15.47
C ILE A 702 -13.36 5.25 -15.49
N ILE A 703 -14.14 4.87 -16.52
CA ILE A 703 -15.52 5.30 -16.71
C ILE A 703 -16.39 4.09 -16.97
N ARG A 704 -17.59 4.08 -16.39
CA ARG A 704 -18.63 3.15 -16.82
C ARG A 704 -19.05 3.50 -18.23
N MET A 705 -19.27 2.49 -19.07
CA MET A 705 -19.63 2.72 -20.46
C MET A 705 -20.93 3.53 -20.59
N THR A 706 -21.90 3.31 -19.67
CA THR A 706 -23.16 4.08 -19.57
C THR A 706 -22.96 5.57 -19.31
N ASN A 707 -21.84 5.95 -18.71
CA ASN A 707 -21.52 7.33 -18.32
C ASN A 707 -20.47 7.95 -19.26
N SER A 708 -20.06 7.24 -20.32
CA SER A 708 -19.07 7.71 -21.28
C SER A 708 -19.71 8.63 -22.33
N HIS A 709 -18.91 9.58 -22.84
CA HIS A 709 -19.29 10.40 -23.98
C HIS A 709 -18.58 9.93 -25.25
N GLU A 710 -19.27 9.96 -26.38
CA GLU A 710 -18.72 9.59 -27.69
C GLU A 710 -18.85 10.75 -28.69
N SER A 711 -17.83 10.92 -29.52
CA SER A 711 -17.80 11.96 -30.55
C SER A 711 -18.11 11.37 -31.91
N THR A 712 -18.98 12.03 -32.68
CA THR A 712 -19.18 11.71 -34.10
C THR A 712 -17.95 12.02 -34.95
N LYS A 713 -17.10 12.96 -34.52
CA LYS A 713 -15.83 13.31 -35.19
C LYS A 713 -14.72 12.28 -34.94
N PHE A 714 -14.78 11.59 -33.80
CA PHE A 714 -13.77 10.62 -33.36
C PHE A 714 -14.47 9.33 -32.89
N PRO A 715 -15.02 8.54 -33.83
CA PRO A 715 -15.79 7.35 -33.49
C PRO A 715 -14.93 6.29 -32.77
N GLY A 716 -15.56 5.53 -31.88
CA GLY A 716 -14.89 4.47 -31.10
C GLY A 716 -14.02 4.98 -29.93
N GLN A 717 -14.15 6.26 -29.58
CA GLN A 717 -13.43 6.86 -28.45
C GLN A 717 -14.41 7.26 -27.34
N HIS A 718 -14.10 6.86 -26.11
CA HIS A 718 -14.90 7.11 -24.93
C HIS A 718 -14.26 8.18 -24.06
N TRP A 719 -15.00 9.22 -23.71
CA TRP A 719 -14.47 10.37 -22.99
C TRP A 719 -15.14 10.53 -21.63
N CYS A 720 -14.35 10.79 -20.58
CA CYS A 720 -14.89 11.22 -19.30
C CYS A 720 -15.46 12.65 -19.41
N SER A 721 -16.36 13.03 -18.51
CA SER A 721 -17.04 14.33 -18.58
C SER A 721 -16.08 15.53 -18.56
N THR A 722 -14.94 15.42 -17.87
CA THR A 722 -13.91 16.47 -17.84
C THR A 722 -13.21 16.63 -19.19
N CYS A 723 -12.76 15.53 -19.81
CA CYS A 723 -12.12 15.58 -21.12
C CYS A 723 -13.10 15.91 -22.23
N TRP A 724 -14.36 15.47 -22.11
CA TRP A 724 -15.42 15.79 -23.07
C TRP A 724 -15.64 17.30 -23.20
N LYS A 725 -15.74 18.01 -22.07
CA LYS A 725 -15.88 19.49 -22.07
C LYS A 725 -14.75 20.18 -22.83
N GLN A 726 -13.52 19.69 -22.67
CA GLN A 726 -12.35 20.25 -23.36
C GLN A 726 -12.32 19.87 -24.86
N LEU A 727 -12.76 18.67 -25.21
CA LEU A 727 -12.87 18.21 -26.60
C LEU A 727 -13.89 19.03 -27.39
N MET A 728 -14.98 19.45 -26.74
CA MET A 728 -16.07 20.22 -27.36
C MET A 728 -15.73 21.71 -27.55
N VAL A 729 -14.58 22.18 -27.06
CA VAL A 729 -14.09 23.54 -27.35
C VAL A 729 -13.88 23.68 -28.88
N PRO A 730 -14.35 24.78 -29.51
CA PRO A 730 -14.26 24.96 -30.95
C PRO A 730 -12.83 24.76 -31.48
N ALA A 731 -12.72 24.06 -32.61
CA ALA A 731 -11.45 23.89 -33.31
C ALA A 731 -10.92 25.24 -33.81
N VAL A 732 -9.60 25.37 -33.82
CA VAL A 732 -8.94 26.60 -34.28
C VAL A 732 -8.60 26.46 -35.77
N LYS A 733 -8.84 27.51 -36.57
CA LYS A 733 -8.42 27.55 -37.98
C LYS A 733 -6.92 27.81 -38.09
N TRP A 734 -6.21 26.97 -38.83
CA TRP A 734 -4.77 27.06 -39.09
C TRP A 734 -4.51 27.16 -40.58
N ILE A 735 -3.44 27.87 -40.95
CA ILE A 735 -2.93 27.93 -42.33
C ILE A 735 -1.85 26.86 -42.49
N CYS A 736 -1.95 26.07 -43.56
CA CYS A 736 -0.97 25.06 -43.92
C CYS A 736 0.42 25.68 -44.19
N ILE A 737 1.48 25.07 -43.64
CA ILE A 737 2.87 25.56 -43.77
C ILE A 737 3.55 25.18 -45.10
N GLU A 738 2.99 24.25 -45.88
CA GLU A 738 3.58 23.83 -47.15
C GLU A 738 3.57 24.95 -48.20
N PRO A 739 4.60 25.03 -49.09
CA PRO A 739 4.62 25.99 -50.18
C PRO A 739 3.47 25.71 -51.15
N GLY A 740 2.62 26.70 -51.41
CA GLY A 740 1.48 26.54 -52.31
C GLY A 740 0.31 27.48 -51.97
N PRO A 741 -0.90 27.22 -52.48
CA PRO A 741 -2.09 27.95 -52.08
C PRO A 741 -2.31 27.84 -50.57
N ASN A 742 -2.66 28.95 -49.92
CA ASN A 742 -2.96 28.96 -48.48
C ASN A 742 -4.20 28.11 -48.20
N HIS A 743 -4.02 26.90 -47.69
CA HIS A 743 -5.11 26.04 -47.25
C HIS A 743 -5.40 26.28 -45.77
N GLU A 744 -6.62 26.69 -45.47
CA GLU A 744 -7.13 26.75 -44.10
C GLU A 744 -7.74 25.41 -43.68
N PHE A 745 -7.45 24.97 -42.46
CA PHE A 745 -8.06 23.76 -41.90
C PHE A 745 -8.29 23.88 -40.39
N GLU A 746 -9.30 23.17 -39.88
CA GLU A 746 -9.64 23.18 -38.46
C GLU A 746 -8.84 22.13 -37.68
N VAL A 747 -8.32 22.52 -36.52
CA VAL A 747 -7.56 21.65 -35.63
C VAL A 747 -8.09 21.74 -34.20
N SER A 748 -8.48 20.60 -33.64
CA SER A 748 -8.69 20.48 -32.20
C SER A 748 -7.33 20.27 -31.51
N ARG A 749 -6.83 21.34 -30.87
CA ARG A 749 -5.53 21.28 -30.17
C ARG A 749 -5.58 20.30 -29.00
N PHE A 750 -6.69 20.29 -28.25
CA PHE A 750 -6.90 19.35 -27.15
C PHE A 750 -6.91 17.90 -27.64
N TYR A 751 -7.57 17.60 -28.77
CA TYR A 751 -7.57 16.24 -29.30
C TYR A 751 -6.15 15.73 -29.55
N HIS A 752 -5.31 16.49 -30.27
CA HIS A 752 -3.95 16.04 -30.56
C HIS A 752 -3.11 15.88 -29.28
N GLU A 753 -3.18 16.83 -28.34
CA GLU A 753 -2.49 16.71 -27.06
C GLU A 753 -2.96 15.48 -26.27
N SER A 754 -4.27 15.22 -26.24
CA SER A 754 -4.86 14.05 -25.56
C SER A 754 -4.37 12.73 -26.16
N GLN A 755 -3.95 12.74 -27.43
CA GLN A 755 -3.38 11.59 -28.11
C GLN A 755 -1.85 11.52 -28.00
N GLY A 756 -1.23 12.46 -27.27
CA GLY A 756 0.22 12.58 -27.11
C GLY A 756 0.90 13.08 -28.38
N GLN A 757 0.24 13.93 -29.15
CA GLN A 757 0.74 14.44 -30.42
C GLN A 757 0.73 15.97 -30.46
N LEU A 758 1.71 16.54 -31.15
CA LEU A 758 1.68 17.97 -31.47
C LEU A 758 0.60 18.26 -32.52
N PRO A 759 -0.10 19.41 -32.44
CA PRO A 759 -1.06 19.80 -33.45
C PRO A 759 -0.45 19.86 -34.86
N PRO A 760 -1.16 19.37 -35.89
CA PRO A 760 -0.79 19.46 -37.29
C PRO A 760 -0.35 20.84 -37.74
N ARG A 761 0.74 20.94 -38.52
CA ARG A 761 1.09 22.17 -39.26
C ARG A 761 0.78 22.13 -40.76
N LYS A 762 0.48 20.94 -41.29
CA LYS A 762 0.09 20.71 -42.70
C LYS A 762 -1.39 20.31 -42.75
N CYS A 763 -2.13 20.74 -43.78
CA CYS A 763 -3.50 20.28 -44.04
C CYS A 763 -3.52 18.80 -44.50
N LEU A 764 -4.70 18.18 -44.55
CA LEU A 764 -4.85 16.76 -44.92
C LEU A 764 -4.29 16.46 -46.33
N GLU A 765 -4.60 17.27 -47.33
CA GLU A 765 -4.13 17.05 -48.71
C GLU A 765 -2.59 17.03 -48.81
N HIS A 766 -1.93 17.94 -48.10
CA HIS A 766 -0.47 18.00 -48.05
C HIS A 766 0.16 16.91 -47.16
N ARG A 767 -0.62 16.32 -46.25
CA ARG A 767 -0.20 15.14 -45.49
C ARG A 767 -0.34 13.86 -46.32
N GLU A 768 -1.36 13.76 -47.16
CA GLU A 768 -1.64 12.58 -47.99
C GLU A 768 -0.71 12.49 -49.21
N LYS A 769 -0.23 13.62 -49.76
CA LYS A 769 0.78 13.63 -50.83
C LYS A 769 2.15 13.04 -50.42
N ASP A 770 2.47 13.02 -49.13
CA ASP A 770 3.69 12.37 -48.61
C ASP A 770 3.55 10.82 -48.55
N VAL A 771 2.40 10.22 -48.94
CA VAL A 771 2.00 8.83 -48.56
C VAL A 771 1.98 7.82 -49.73
N THR A 772 2.40 8.17 -50.95
CA THR A 772 2.27 7.26 -52.13
C THR A 772 3.27 6.10 -52.22
N GLU A 773 3.74 5.51 -51.11
CA GLU A 773 4.42 4.20 -51.10
C GLU A 773 4.08 3.34 -49.87
N SER A 774 3.29 2.29 -50.12
CA SER A 774 3.17 1.01 -49.40
C SER A 774 2.55 0.97 -47.99
N SER A 775 1.72 -0.05 -47.81
CA SER A 775 0.63 -0.19 -46.85
C SER A 775 0.91 -1.17 -45.70
N ALA A 776 0.50 -0.82 -44.46
CA ALA A 776 -0.43 -1.61 -43.63
C ALA A 776 -0.61 -1.05 -42.18
N ALA A 777 -1.83 -1.23 -41.67
CA ALA A 777 -2.31 -1.24 -40.26
C ALA A 777 -2.67 0.10 -39.55
N ASN A 778 -3.98 0.33 -39.39
CA ASN A 778 -4.68 0.32 -38.10
C ASN A 778 -6.19 0.51 -38.34
N VAL A 779 -6.93 -0.60 -38.38
CA VAL A 779 -8.40 -0.60 -38.33
C VAL A 779 -8.80 -0.75 -36.87
N GLY A 780 -9.07 0.36 -36.21
CA GLY A 780 -9.88 0.42 -34.99
C GLY A 780 -11.34 0.23 -35.38
N GLY A 781 -11.69 -0.96 -35.85
CA GLY A 781 -13.07 -1.37 -36.11
C GLY A 781 -13.63 -2.06 -34.88
N SER A 782 -14.81 -1.64 -34.45
CA SER A 782 -15.58 -2.19 -33.34
C SER A 782 -15.73 -3.72 -33.45
N LEU A 783 -14.95 -4.46 -32.65
CA LEU A 783 -15.08 -5.91 -32.49
C LEU A 783 -16.26 -6.33 -31.59
N TRP A 784 -16.98 -5.35 -31.02
CA TRP A 784 -18.17 -5.59 -30.19
C TRP A 784 -19.37 -6.12 -31.01
N SER A 785 -19.47 -5.78 -32.30
CA SER A 785 -20.52 -6.35 -33.18
C SER A 785 -20.39 -7.86 -33.38
N ARG A 786 -19.22 -8.46 -33.06
CA ARG A 786 -19.00 -9.91 -33.07
C ARG A 786 -19.28 -10.59 -31.72
N MET A 787 -19.39 -9.85 -30.62
CA MET A 787 -19.70 -10.41 -29.30
C MET A 787 -21.19 -10.72 -29.11
N GLN A 788 -22.09 -10.14 -29.91
CA GLN A 788 -23.49 -10.57 -29.95
C GLN A 788 -23.70 -11.93 -30.65
N SER A 789 -22.69 -12.46 -31.35
CA SER A 789 -22.76 -13.76 -32.05
C SER A 789 -22.02 -14.92 -31.36
N ALA A 790 -21.41 -14.70 -30.19
CA ALA A 790 -20.76 -15.78 -29.43
C ALA A 790 -21.67 -16.19 -28.27
N GLY A 791 -22.24 -17.40 -28.35
CA GLY A 791 -23.21 -17.92 -27.39
C GLY A 791 -22.77 -17.89 -25.93
N SER A 792 -23.70 -17.47 -25.07
CA SER A 792 -23.86 -17.76 -23.65
C SER A 792 -22.66 -18.42 -22.94
N LYS A 793 -21.61 -17.67 -22.64
CA LYS A 793 -20.70 -18.02 -21.54
C LYS A 793 -21.11 -17.20 -20.31
N THR A 794 -21.61 -17.88 -19.29
CA THR A 794 -22.08 -17.29 -18.02
C THR A 794 -20.96 -17.09 -16.99
N SER A 795 -19.74 -17.56 -17.26
CA SER A 795 -18.57 -17.41 -16.38
C SER A 795 -17.25 -17.29 -17.16
N LEU A 796 -16.27 -16.64 -16.53
CA LEU A 796 -14.90 -16.44 -16.97
C LEU A 796 -13.97 -17.45 -16.29
N LEU A 797 -13.16 -18.18 -17.05
CA LEU A 797 -12.13 -19.06 -16.49
C LEU A 797 -11.02 -18.21 -15.87
N GLY A 798 -10.66 -18.53 -14.63
CA GLY A 798 -9.68 -17.78 -13.86
C GLY A 798 -8.25 -17.97 -14.35
N LYS A 799 -7.93 -19.03 -15.10
CA LYS A 799 -6.58 -19.31 -15.62
C LYS A 799 -6.60 -19.57 -17.12
N SER A 800 -6.50 -18.51 -17.91
CA SER A 800 -6.48 -18.54 -19.38
C SER A 800 -5.10 -18.29 -20.00
N TRP A 801 -4.08 -17.99 -19.20
CA TRP A 801 -2.76 -17.56 -19.66
C TRP A 801 -1.63 -18.51 -19.25
#